data_AF-A0AAU6B1T9-F1
#
_entry.id   AF-A0AAU6B1T9-F1
#
_cell.length_a   1.000
_cell.length_b   1.000
_cell.length_c   1.000
_cell.angle_alpha   90.00
_cell.angle_beta   90.00
_cell.angle_gamma   90.00
#
_symmetry.space_group_name_H-M   'P 1'
#
loop_
_entity.id
_entity.type
_entity.pdbx_description
1 polymer ?
#
loop_
_entity_poly.entity_id
_entity_poly.type
_entity_poly.pdbx_seq_one_letter_code
_entity_poly.pdbx_strand_id
1 'polypeptide(L)'
;MTHVRVRRTAGILAGAVLVLLGCAQAPASAAAPAAQVVDVTSFGADPTGVADSAPAVKAALRYAKTLSRPVRVVFPKGVYQLYPEQAETRELYVSNTVGADQAYRDKKIGMLVEDMHDVTIDGQGSKLDYHGLQTAFASIRSTDVTFTNFAFDYVAPKVIDATVSETGVADGHAYRVLTLPAGSPYRVADNHITWLGENSPATGQPYWSGVDGMQYLQIHDPVADTAWRADNPLFTGVQAITDLGSRKIRIDYTGATPSADKGLVYEMRQTTREQPGAFIWNSKDVTVRGLDAYYMQTFGLVAQFSENVTIDRNNFRPDPGSGRSTASSADFLQMSGVKGRVSITGNVFDGPQDDPINIHGTYLEVTGKPAPDQLTVSYEHPETAGFPQFHVGDTVELVTKQTMRADGGQAVVTAVDGPSGMDHSKSLTDMTITLDRPVPAAVAIGASVVENITYTPSVLVSGNTFRNVPTRGILVTTRRPVVIENNRFDGMTMSSVYISADAYQWYESGPVDDVTIRHNVFTRPSSRVIFVEPTNQVLDAAHPVHHNIKVEDNTFDVGDVNLVDAKSVGGFSFTGNTVRRLDRATLLQLAAPNRCPAVGDRIPLQTTAAQPAYQSSLFVFRGSSDVRVARNRYDNGLNARVDTVDMDAQSVAVDHDAASVNGDHVLPVLGSITYRSSNPAVVRILPDGTALALRNGQARLTAVTRTGAGELSSAPVTMTVGGTPGSASCGG
;
A
#
# COMPACT_ATOMS: atom_id res chain seq x y z
N MET A 1 -4.80 -89.79 14.99
CA MET A 1 -3.87 -90.16 13.91
C MET A 1 -4.23 -89.38 12.65
N THR A 2 -3.20 -88.89 11.96
CA THR A 2 -3.17 -88.48 10.54
C THR A 2 -4.04 -87.31 10.04
N HIS A 3 -3.44 -86.11 10.11
CA HIS A 3 -2.99 -85.28 8.98
C HIS A 3 -3.85 -85.08 7.70
N VAL A 4 -4.10 -83.79 7.42
CA VAL A 4 -3.64 -83.00 6.23
C VAL A 4 -4.69 -82.42 5.26
N ARG A 5 -4.67 -81.06 5.28
CA ARG A 5 -4.83 -80.03 4.23
C ARG A 5 -6.09 -79.98 3.36
N VAL A 6 -6.75 -78.81 3.40
CA VAL A 6 -7.17 -78.07 2.20
C VAL A 6 -7.01 -76.56 2.43
N ARG A 7 -6.35 -75.88 1.47
CA ARG A 7 -6.28 -74.40 1.31
C ARG A 7 -7.66 -73.83 1.02
N ARG A 8 -8.05 -72.71 1.65
CA ARG A 8 -8.99 -71.75 1.04
C ARG A 8 -8.64 -70.30 1.37
N THR A 9 -8.64 -69.53 0.30
CA THR A 9 -8.70 -68.07 0.20
C THR A 9 -9.82 -67.47 1.05
N ALA A 10 -9.54 -66.38 1.75
CA ALA A 10 -10.56 -65.55 2.39
C ALA A 10 -10.19 -64.07 2.23
N GLY A 11 -11.08 -63.32 1.58
CA GLY A 11 -11.07 -61.86 1.58
C GLY A 11 -11.37 -61.32 2.97
N ILE A 12 -10.70 -60.23 3.32
CA ILE A 12 -10.88 -59.53 4.60
C ILE A 12 -11.83 -58.36 4.36
N LEU A 13 -13.04 -58.47 4.91
CA LEU A 13 -13.96 -57.37 5.14
C LEU A 13 -13.66 -56.76 6.53
N ALA A 14 -13.79 -55.44 6.62
CA ALA A 14 -13.47 -54.59 7.75
C ALA A 14 -14.24 -54.93 9.04
N GLY A 15 -13.52 -54.92 10.18
CA GLY A 15 -14.08 -54.84 11.52
C GLY A 15 -13.56 -53.60 12.23
N ALA A 16 -14.44 -52.65 12.52
CA ALA A 16 -14.14 -51.44 13.29
C ALA A 16 -13.98 -51.79 14.78
N VAL A 17 -12.85 -51.40 15.37
CA VAL A 17 -12.60 -51.49 16.83
C VAL A 17 -12.98 -50.15 17.45
N LEU A 18 -14.00 -50.17 18.32
CA LEU A 18 -14.41 -49.04 19.15
C LEU A 18 -13.43 -48.96 20.35
N VAL A 19 -12.62 -47.90 20.41
CA VAL A 19 -11.80 -47.59 21.59
C VAL A 19 -12.60 -46.62 22.48
N LEU A 20 -12.96 -47.09 23.67
CA LEU A 20 -13.53 -46.29 24.75
C LEU A 20 -12.43 -45.43 25.38
N LEU A 21 -12.34 -44.16 24.99
CA LEU A 21 -11.53 -43.14 25.67
C LEU A 21 -12.37 -42.52 26.80
N GLY A 22 -11.91 -42.69 28.04
CA GLY A 22 -12.48 -42.03 29.21
C GLY A 22 -12.30 -40.51 29.12
N CYS A 23 -13.39 -39.78 29.30
CA CYS A 23 -13.38 -38.32 29.41
C CYS A 23 -12.68 -37.89 30.71
N ALA A 24 -11.40 -37.52 30.62
CA ALA A 24 -10.78 -36.65 31.61
C ALA A 24 -11.37 -35.25 31.43
N GLN A 25 -12.13 -34.76 32.42
CA GLN A 25 -12.59 -33.38 32.45
C GLN A 25 -11.38 -32.46 32.43
N ALA A 26 -11.27 -31.64 31.39
CA ALA A 26 -10.32 -30.54 31.36
C ALA A 26 -10.57 -29.63 32.57
N PRO A 27 -9.52 -29.12 33.24
CA PRO A 27 -9.71 -28.16 34.33
C PRO A 27 -10.48 -26.96 33.78
N ALA A 28 -11.55 -26.58 34.47
CA ALA A 28 -12.32 -25.40 34.13
C ALA A 28 -11.38 -24.20 34.08
N SER A 29 -11.21 -23.62 32.89
CA SER A 29 -10.58 -22.32 32.72
C SER A 29 -11.30 -21.34 33.65
N ALA A 30 -10.60 -20.77 34.62
CA ALA A 30 -11.11 -19.64 35.37
C ALA A 30 -11.59 -18.57 34.38
N ALA A 31 -12.79 -18.05 34.56
CA ALA A 31 -13.29 -16.96 33.74
C ALA A 31 -12.32 -15.77 33.88
N ALA A 32 -11.90 -15.18 32.76
CA ALA A 32 -11.07 -13.99 32.80
C ALA A 32 -11.79 -12.90 33.63
N PRO A 33 -11.08 -12.17 34.50
CA PRO A 33 -11.68 -11.10 35.28
C PRO A 33 -12.38 -10.10 34.36
N ALA A 34 -13.58 -9.65 34.75
CA ALA A 34 -14.32 -8.66 33.99
C ALA A 34 -13.56 -7.33 33.96
N ALA A 35 -13.44 -6.71 32.78
CA ALA A 35 -12.74 -5.44 32.64
C ALA A 35 -13.40 -4.33 33.46
N GLN A 36 -12.59 -3.53 34.14
CA GLN A 36 -13.07 -2.30 34.75
C GLN A 36 -13.37 -1.27 33.67
N VAL A 37 -14.59 -0.75 33.68
CA VAL A 37 -15.05 0.19 32.66
C VAL A 37 -14.83 1.63 33.13
N VAL A 38 -14.14 2.42 32.32
CA VAL A 38 -13.91 3.84 32.52
C VAL A 38 -14.68 4.59 31.43
N ASP A 39 -15.80 5.20 31.78
CA ASP A 39 -16.59 6.01 30.84
C ASP A 39 -16.05 7.45 30.80
N VAL A 40 -15.60 7.91 29.64
CA VAL A 40 -15.03 9.25 29.47
C VAL A 40 -16.01 10.37 29.81
N THR A 41 -17.32 10.13 29.69
CA THR A 41 -18.36 11.13 30.04
C THR A 41 -18.45 11.35 31.55
N SER A 42 -18.04 10.38 32.36
CA SER A 42 -17.91 10.54 33.82
C SER A 42 -16.81 11.53 34.21
N PHE A 43 -15.91 11.84 33.27
CA PHE A 43 -14.85 12.85 33.41
C PHE A 43 -15.19 14.17 32.69
N GLY A 44 -16.40 14.28 32.12
CA GLY A 44 -16.89 15.48 31.46
C GLY A 44 -16.67 15.54 29.94
N ALA A 45 -16.33 14.42 29.29
CA ALA A 45 -16.26 14.39 27.83
C ALA A 45 -17.67 14.57 27.24
N ASP A 46 -17.79 15.39 26.20
CA ASP A 46 -19.08 15.80 25.61
C ASP A 46 -19.38 15.02 24.32
N PRO A 47 -20.30 14.04 24.34
CA PRO A 47 -20.68 13.26 23.15
C PRO A 47 -21.56 14.04 22.17
N THR A 48 -22.00 15.26 22.50
CA THR A 48 -22.80 16.09 21.58
C THR A 48 -21.95 16.80 20.54
N GLY A 49 -20.62 16.81 20.71
CA GLY A 49 -19.67 17.39 19.77
C GLY A 49 -19.58 18.91 19.85
N VAL A 50 -19.97 19.52 20.98
CA VAL A 50 -19.95 20.97 21.17
C VAL A 50 -18.71 21.43 21.94
N ALA A 51 -18.40 20.77 23.06
CA ALA A 51 -17.30 21.15 23.95
C ALA A 51 -16.01 20.34 23.69
N ASP A 52 -14.87 20.96 24.00
CA ASP A 52 -13.56 20.29 24.01
C ASP A 52 -13.52 19.16 25.05
N SER A 53 -13.32 17.94 24.57
CA SER A 53 -13.27 16.72 25.37
C SER A 53 -11.84 16.31 25.73
N ALA A 54 -10.80 17.00 25.23
CA ALA A 54 -9.41 16.63 25.50
C ALA A 54 -9.04 16.59 26.99
N PRO A 55 -9.48 17.55 27.84
CA PRO A 55 -9.22 17.49 29.28
C PRO A 55 -9.84 16.26 29.97
N ALA A 56 -11.06 15.91 29.56
CA ALA A 56 -11.80 14.78 30.13
C ALA A 56 -11.20 13.45 29.71
N VAL A 57 -10.84 13.30 28.43
CA VAL A 57 -10.15 12.10 27.92
C VAL A 57 -8.81 11.89 28.61
N LYS A 58 -8.02 12.96 28.78
CA LYS A 58 -6.78 12.95 29.54
C LYS A 58 -7.00 12.49 30.99
N ALA A 59 -8.02 13.02 31.67
CA ALA A 59 -8.34 12.64 33.04
C ALA A 59 -8.77 11.17 33.15
N ALA A 60 -9.61 10.70 32.22
CA ALA A 60 -10.08 9.32 32.15
C ALA A 60 -8.92 8.32 31.93
N LEU A 61 -8.00 8.61 31.01
CA LEU A 61 -6.84 7.75 30.74
C LEU A 61 -5.86 7.73 31.93
N ARG A 62 -5.62 8.87 32.58
CA ARG A 62 -4.83 8.91 33.82
C ARG A 62 -5.46 8.10 34.94
N TYR A 63 -6.79 8.17 35.10
CA TYR A 63 -7.51 7.35 36.07
C TYR A 63 -7.44 5.87 35.72
N ALA A 64 -7.66 5.51 34.46
CA ALA A 64 -7.56 4.14 33.96
C ALA A 64 -6.20 3.49 34.31
N LYS A 65 -5.10 4.25 34.24
CA LYS A 65 -3.74 3.78 34.60
C LYS A 65 -3.61 3.36 36.07
N THR A 66 -4.49 3.84 36.94
CA THR A 66 -4.48 3.51 38.39
C THR A 66 -5.29 2.27 38.74
N LEU A 67 -6.06 1.72 37.79
CA LEU A 67 -6.96 0.59 38.03
C LEU A 67 -6.26 -0.76 37.85
N SER A 68 -6.79 -1.79 38.50
CA SER A 68 -6.40 -3.17 38.21
C SER A 68 -6.89 -3.62 36.84
N ARG A 69 -5.99 -4.20 36.05
CA ARG A 69 -6.28 -4.81 34.74
C ARG A 69 -7.28 -5.99 34.83
N PRO A 70 -8.04 -6.29 33.76
CA PRO A 70 -8.17 -5.54 32.51
C PRO A 70 -8.93 -4.22 32.66
N VAL A 71 -8.63 -3.23 31.81
CA VAL A 71 -9.34 -1.93 31.76
C VAL A 71 -9.94 -1.68 30.39
N ARG A 72 -11.19 -1.22 30.34
CA ARG A 72 -11.87 -0.78 29.11
C ARG A 72 -12.29 0.67 29.26
N VAL A 73 -11.64 1.56 28.52
CA VAL A 73 -12.04 2.98 28.42
C VAL A 73 -13.07 3.09 27.30
N VAL A 74 -14.27 3.56 27.61
CA VAL A 74 -15.38 3.64 26.66
C VAL A 74 -15.70 5.08 26.31
N PHE A 75 -15.93 5.33 25.02
CA PHE A 75 -16.55 6.53 24.50
C PHE A 75 -17.98 6.17 24.11
N PRO A 76 -18.99 6.49 24.94
CA PRO A 76 -20.39 6.33 24.56
C PRO A 76 -20.65 6.97 23.19
N LYS A 77 -21.44 6.29 22.34
CA LYS A 77 -21.68 6.74 20.96
C LYS A 77 -22.02 8.24 20.89
N GLY A 78 -21.15 9.00 20.24
CA GLY A 78 -21.29 10.45 20.07
C GLY A 78 -20.29 11.02 19.09
N VAL A 79 -20.26 12.36 19.03
CA VAL A 79 -19.20 13.12 18.37
C VAL A 79 -18.41 13.83 19.46
N TYR A 80 -17.08 13.73 19.44
CA TYR A 80 -16.22 14.34 20.44
C TYR A 80 -15.23 15.29 19.75
N GLN A 81 -15.15 16.53 20.23
CA GLN A 81 -14.15 17.49 19.77
C GLN A 81 -12.89 17.35 20.62
N LEU A 82 -11.72 17.24 20.01
CA LEU A 82 -10.44 17.16 20.71
C LEU A 82 -9.51 18.27 20.25
N TYR A 83 -9.23 19.22 21.14
CA TYR A 83 -8.32 20.34 20.88
C TYR A 83 -6.91 20.08 21.43
N PRO A 84 -5.85 20.54 20.74
CA PRO A 84 -4.46 20.24 21.10
C PRO A 84 -3.98 21.01 22.34
N GLU A 85 -4.64 22.11 22.71
CA GLU A 85 -4.21 23.00 23.79
C GLU A 85 -4.17 22.32 25.15
N GLN A 86 -5.10 21.38 25.39
CA GLN A 86 -5.24 20.67 26.68
C GLN A 86 -4.92 19.17 26.58
N ALA A 87 -4.53 18.70 25.39
CA ALA A 87 -4.07 17.34 25.15
C ALA A 87 -2.79 17.00 25.96
N GLU A 88 -2.43 15.72 26.01
CA GLU A 88 -1.11 15.33 26.55
C GLU A 88 -0.01 15.82 25.61
N THR A 89 1.15 16.16 26.18
CA THR A 89 2.35 16.55 25.42
C THR A 89 3.53 15.68 25.84
N ARG A 90 4.28 15.16 24.88
CA ARG A 90 5.51 14.42 25.12
C ARG A 90 6.59 14.89 24.15
N GLU A 91 7.81 15.02 24.65
CA GLU A 91 8.99 15.12 23.78
C GLU A 91 9.22 13.76 23.14
N LEU A 92 9.09 13.68 21.81
CA LEU A 92 9.18 12.45 21.04
C LEU A 92 9.88 12.69 19.71
N TYR A 93 10.73 11.73 19.34
CA TYR A 93 11.37 11.61 18.04
C TYR A 93 10.79 10.39 17.33
N VAL A 94 10.33 10.59 16.09
CA VAL A 94 9.54 9.60 15.36
C VAL A 94 10.21 9.30 14.03
N SER A 95 10.42 8.03 13.72
CA SER A 95 11.02 7.58 12.46
C SER A 95 10.27 8.14 11.25
N ASN A 96 10.99 8.53 10.19
CA ASN A 96 10.46 8.98 8.90
C ASN A 96 9.59 10.26 8.97
N THR A 97 9.79 11.07 10.01
CA THR A 97 9.08 12.34 10.20
C THR A 97 10.05 13.53 10.04
N VAL A 98 10.22 14.35 11.05
CA VAL A 98 11.21 15.45 11.10
C VAL A 98 12.52 15.05 11.80
N GLY A 99 12.66 13.76 12.12
CA GLY A 99 13.84 13.19 12.78
C GLY A 99 14.25 13.96 14.04
N ALA A 100 15.51 14.38 14.11
CA ALA A 100 16.11 15.03 15.27
C ALA A 100 15.85 16.54 15.38
N ASP A 101 15.02 17.12 14.51
CA ASP A 101 14.71 18.55 14.56
C ASP A 101 13.99 18.93 15.87
N GLN A 102 14.71 19.70 16.69
CA GLN A 102 14.25 20.17 18.00
C GLN A 102 13.02 21.07 17.93
N ALA A 103 12.79 21.75 16.80
CA ALA A 103 11.65 22.66 16.64
C ALA A 103 10.30 21.93 16.77
N TYR A 104 10.28 20.62 16.51
CA TYR A 104 9.07 19.81 16.47
C TYR A 104 9.01 18.73 17.54
N ARG A 105 9.96 18.69 18.48
CA ARG A 105 10.10 17.59 19.45
C ARG A 105 8.85 17.34 20.30
N ASP A 106 8.07 18.38 20.60
CA ASP A 106 6.86 18.29 21.40
C ASP A 106 5.66 17.82 20.57
N LYS A 107 5.17 16.61 20.86
CA LYS A 107 4.00 16.02 20.20
C LYS A 107 2.77 16.15 21.09
N LYS A 108 1.68 16.71 20.53
CA LYS A 108 0.35 16.74 21.16
C LYS A 108 -0.37 15.44 20.85
N ILE A 109 -0.97 14.80 21.86
CA ILE A 109 -1.56 13.47 21.73
C ILE A 109 -2.98 13.49 22.33
N GLY A 110 -3.99 13.28 21.48
CA GLY A 110 -5.38 13.34 21.92
C GLY A 110 -5.78 12.16 22.82
N MET A 111 -5.36 10.94 22.49
CA MET A 111 -5.52 9.75 23.34
C MET A 111 -4.16 9.09 23.63
N LEU A 112 -3.66 9.24 24.85
CA LEU A 112 -2.37 8.66 25.27
C LEU A 112 -2.56 7.45 26.21
N VAL A 113 -2.18 6.27 25.74
CA VAL A 113 -1.99 5.06 26.55
C VAL A 113 -0.50 4.91 26.83
N GLU A 114 -0.07 5.18 28.06
CA GLU A 114 1.36 5.23 28.43
C GLU A 114 1.65 4.45 29.71
N ASP A 115 2.60 3.53 29.66
CA ASP A 115 2.96 2.58 30.74
C ASP A 115 1.73 1.82 31.30
N MET A 116 0.91 1.26 30.41
CA MET A 116 -0.31 0.52 30.77
C MET A 116 -0.25 -0.93 30.26
N HIS A 117 -1.06 -1.80 30.87
CA HIS A 117 -1.14 -3.22 30.50
C HIS A 117 -2.61 -3.67 30.44
N ASP A 118 -2.99 -4.38 29.36
CA ASP A 118 -4.33 -4.98 29.17
C ASP A 118 -5.43 -3.90 29.20
N VAL A 119 -5.38 -3.02 28.18
CA VAL A 119 -6.24 -1.84 28.03
C VAL A 119 -6.93 -1.86 26.68
N THR A 120 -8.25 -1.68 26.68
CA THR A 120 -9.04 -1.45 25.47
C THR A 120 -9.61 -0.03 25.46
N ILE A 121 -9.32 0.73 24.41
CA ILE A 121 -9.99 1.97 24.05
C ILE A 121 -11.10 1.63 23.06
N ASP A 122 -12.36 1.72 23.51
CA ASP A 122 -13.53 1.34 22.72
C ASP A 122 -14.41 2.55 22.43
N GLY A 123 -14.45 2.91 21.16
CA GLY A 123 -15.20 4.05 20.64
C GLY A 123 -16.71 3.86 20.58
N GLN A 124 -17.21 2.64 20.68
CA GLN A 124 -18.64 2.29 20.55
C GLN A 124 -19.35 2.92 19.32
N GLY A 125 -18.63 3.12 18.22
CA GLY A 125 -19.11 3.75 16.99
C GLY A 125 -19.16 5.28 17.04
N SER A 126 -18.41 5.91 17.95
CA SER A 126 -18.25 7.37 18.04
C SER A 126 -17.38 7.93 16.91
N LYS A 127 -17.53 9.23 16.64
CA LYS A 127 -16.61 10.01 15.81
C LYS A 127 -15.80 10.96 16.69
N LEU A 128 -14.49 11.00 16.51
CA LEU A 128 -13.59 11.94 17.19
C LEU A 128 -13.08 12.94 16.16
N ASP A 129 -13.51 14.19 16.27
CA ASP A 129 -13.08 15.29 15.40
C ASP A 129 -11.90 16.01 16.08
N TYR A 130 -10.71 15.86 15.49
CA TYR A 130 -9.48 16.48 15.99
C TYR A 130 -9.30 17.88 15.40
N HIS A 131 -8.89 18.83 16.23
CA HIS A 131 -8.57 20.20 15.81
C HIS A 131 -7.07 20.42 15.74
N GLY A 132 -6.62 21.26 14.84
CA GLY A 132 -5.24 21.67 14.69
C GLY A 132 -4.27 20.51 14.48
N LEU A 133 -3.03 20.73 14.90
CA LEU A 133 -1.95 19.77 14.76
C LEU A 133 -1.83 18.94 16.05
N GLN A 134 -2.29 17.69 16.00
CA GLN A 134 -2.01 16.67 17.02
C GLN A 134 -2.00 15.25 16.46
N THR A 135 -1.32 14.33 17.15
CA THR A 135 -1.44 12.87 16.98
C THR A 135 -2.77 12.39 17.58
N ALA A 136 -3.55 11.60 16.82
CA ALA A 136 -4.87 11.16 17.25
C ALA A 136 -4.78 10.26 18.50
N PHE A 137 -3.95 9.22 18.44
CA PHE A 137 -3.71 8.33 19.57
C PHE A 137 -2.29 7.77 19.59
N ALA A 138 -1.82 7.43 20.79
CA ALA A 138 -0.54 6.77 20.98
C ALA A 138 -0.59 5.65 22.04
N SER A 139 0.18 4.59 21.79
CA SER A 139 0.57 3.58 22.77
C SER A 139 2.07 3.68 23.02
N ILE A 140 2.47 4.00 24.23
CA ILE A 140 3.88 4.17 24.61
C ILE A 140 4.19 3.25 25.79
N ARG A 141 5.25 2.43 25.67
CA ARG A 141 5.72 1.52 26.73
C ARG A 141 4.60 0.69 27.37
N SER A 142 3.66 0.23 26.56
CA SER A 142 2.45 -0.46 27.02
C SER A 142 2.34 -1.88 26.43
N THR A 143 1.55 -2.75 27.07
CA THR A 143 1.38 -4.15 26.63
C THR A 143 -0.09 -4.52 26.56
N ASP A 144 -0.50 -5.34 25.60
CA ASP A 144 -1.89 -5.77 25.41
C ASP A 144 -2.85 -4.57 25.27
N VAL A 145 -2.66 -3.77 24.22
CA VAL A 145 -3.45 -2.55 23.97
C VAL A 145 -4.34 -2.73 22.75
N THR A 146 -5.63 -2.39 22.87
CA THR A 146 -6.56 -2.40 21.74
C THR A 146 -7.21 -1.04 21.53
N PHE A 147 -7.13 -0.48 20.33
CA PHE A 147 -7.94 0.66 19.87
C PHE A 147 -9.03 0.15 18.92
N THR A 148 -10.30 0.42 19.20
CA THR A 148 -11.39 -0.19 18.43
C THR A 148 -12.67 0.64 18.35
N ASN A 149 -13.41 0.46 17.24
CA ASN A 149 -14.79 0.93 17.06
C ASN A 149 -14.96 2.46 17.14
N PHE A 150 -14.09 3.26 16.52
CA PHE A 150 -14.34 4.69 16.33
C PHE A 150 -13.95 5.16 14.94
N ALA A 151 -14.56 6.26 14.54
CA ALA A 151 -14.09 7.08 13.44
C ALA A 151 -13.26 8.25 13.95
N PHE A 152 -12.30 8.73 13.17
CA PHE A 152 -11.67 10.02 13.43
C PHE A 152 -11.34 10.80 12.16
N ASP A 153 -11.29 12.12 12.30
CA ASP A 153 -10.98 13.07 11.23
C ASP A 153 -10.34 14.34 11.80
N TYR A 154 -9.88 15.22 10.93
CA TYR A 154 -9.37 16.55 11.29
C TYR A 154 -10.26 17.65 10.69
N VAL A 155 -10.55 18.68 11.48
CA VAL A 155 -11.51 19.74 11.10
C VAL A 155 -11.00 20.59 9.94
N ALA A 156 -9.72 21.02 9.98
CA ALA A 156 -9.06 21.60 8.82
C ALA A 156 -7.68 20.92 8.58
N PRO A 157 -7.67 19.81 7.82
CA PRO A 157 -6.46 19.06 7.48
C PRO A 157 -5.37 19.94 6.86
N LYS A 158 -4.09 19.66 7.14
CA LYS A 158 -2.93 20.32 6.47
C LYS A 158 -2.70 19.75 5.06
N VAL A 159 -3.76 19.68 4.27
CA VAL A 159 -3.83 19.31 2.85
C VAL A 159 -5.01 20.04 2.21
N ILE A 160 -4.87 20.40 0.93
CA ILE A 160 -5.93 21.04 0.15
C ILE A 160 -6.26 20.17 -1.06
N ASP A 161 -7.50 19.70 -1.12
CA ASP A 161 -8.05 19.02 -2.28
C ASP A 161 -8.85 20.05 -3.11
N ALA A 162 -8.28 20.55 -4.21
CA ALA A 162 -8.91 21.58 -5.05
C ALA A 162 -9.44 20.98 -6.35
N THR A 163 -10.77 20.92 -6.49
CA THR A 163 -11.41 20.39 -7.71
C THR A 163 -11.50 21.47 -8.79
N VAL A 164 -11.00 21.22 -9.99
CA VAL A 164 -11.23 22.10 -11.16
C VAL A 164 -12.67 21.89 -11.66
N SER A 165 -13.59 22.71 -11.17
CA SER A 165 -15.01 22.62 -11.48
C SER A 165 -15.40 23.23 -12.84
N GLU A 166 -14.60 24.18 -13.33
CA GLU A 166 -14.83 24.86 -14.61
C GLU A 166 -13.50 25.24 -15.26
N THR A 167 -13.46 25.15 -16.59
CA THR A 167 -12.38 25.69 -17.42
C THR A 167 -13.00 26.43 -18.61
N GLY A 168 -12.34 27.48 -19.10
CA GLY A 168 -12.85 28.24 -20.22
C GLY A 168 -11.91 29.34 -20.67
N VAL A 169 -12.41 30.19 -21.56
CA VAL A 169 -11.73 31.40 -22.05
C VAL A 169 -12.66 32.59 -21.87
N ALA A 170 -12.17 33.66 -21.28
CA ALA A 170 -12.85 34.94 -21.12
C ALA A 170 -11.89 36.07 -21.53
N ASP A 171 -12.35 37.01 -22.36
CA ASP A 171 -11.55 38.15 -22.82
C ASP A 171 -10.18 37.78 -23.44
N GLY A 172 -10.11 36.63 -24.10
CA GLY A 172 -8.87 36.12 -24.70
C GLY A 172 -7.91 35.44 -23.72
N HIS A 173 -8.33 35.23 -22.47
CA HIS A 173 -7.56 34.62 -21.39
C HIS A 173 -8.24 33.35 -20.89
N ALA A 174 -7.48 32.28 -20.74
CA ALA A 174 -7.95 31.04 -20.16
C ALA A 174 -8.22 31.23 -18.66
N TYR A 175 -9.16 30.47 -18.10
CA TYR A 175 -9.40 30.44 -16.67
C TYR A 175 -9.72 29.03 -16.16
N ARG A 176 -9.51 28.84 -14.86
CA ARG A 176 -10.02 27.70 -14.07
C ARG A 176 -10.87 28.23 -12.92
N VAL A 177 -11.89 27.48 -12.52
CA VAL A 177 -12.60 27.67 -11.24
C VAL A 177 -12.37 26.46 -10.35
N LEU A 178 -11.71 26.68 -9.22
CA LEU A 178 -11.50 25.70 -8.17
C LEU A 178 -12.71 25.66 -7.23
N THR A 179 -13.15 24.48 -6.82
CA THR A 179 -14.10 24.25 -5.72
C THR A 179 -13.41 23.49 -4.61
N LEU A 180 -13.58 23.94 -3.36
CA LEU A 180 -12.89 23.38 -2.19
C LEU A 180 -13.85 22.66 -1.22
N PRO A 181 -13.38 21.61 -0.52
CA PRO A 181 -14.04 21.01 0.63
C PRO A 181 -14.31 22.00 1.76
N ALA A 182 -15.26 21.68 2.64
CA ALA A 182 -15.64 22.55 3.76
C ALA A 182 -14.49 22.80 4.76
N GLY A 183 -13.62 21.80 4.97
CA GLY A 183 -12.46 21.85 5.86
C GLY A 183 -11.22 22.52 5.25
N SER A 184 -11.37 23.33 4.20
CA SER A 184 -10.25 24.03 3.54
C SER A 184 -10.42 25.55 3.58
N PRO A 185 -10.27 26.19 4.76
CA PRO A 185 -10.26 27.65 4.86
C PRO A 185 -9.17 28.28 3.99
N TYR A 186 -9.48 29.45 3.41
CA TYR A 186 -8.55 30.18 2.56
C TYR A 186 -8.81 31.69 2.62
N ARG A 187 -7.86 32.46 2.10
CA ARG A 187 -7.99 33.89 1.83
C ARG A 187 -7.32 34.21 0.50
N VAL A 188 -8.00 34.95 -0.36
CA VAL A 188 -7.42 35.53 -1.58
C VAL A 188 -7.05 36.99 -1.32
N ALA A 189 -5.79 37.36 -1.55
CA ALA A 189 -5.31 38.74 -1.45
C ALA A 189 -4.08 38.92 -2.35
N ASP A 190 -3.92 40.12 -2.92
CA ASP A 190 -2.74 40.50 -3.71
C ASP A 190 -2.36 39.49 -4.81
N ASN A 191 -3.37 38.89 -5.47
CA ASN A 191 -3.20 37.87 -6.51
C ASN A 191 -2.61 36.53 -6.03
N HIS A 192 -2.73 36.23 -4.73
CA HIS A 192 -2.27 34.98 -4.12
C HIS A 192 -3.39 34.33 -3.29
N ILE A 193 -3.29 33.01 -3.11
CA ILE A 193 -4.13 32.25 -2.19
C ILE A 193 -3.30 31.93 -0.94
N THR A 194 -3.78 32.37 0.22
CA THR A 194 -3.33 31.83 1.51
C THR A 194 -4.28 30.71 1.93
N TRP A 195 -3.78 29.48 2.01
CA TRP A 195 -4.48 28.34 2.62
C TRP A 195 -4.31 28.39 4.13
N LEU A 196 -5.36 28.05 4.87
CA LEU A 196 -5.41 28.22 6.32
C LEU A 196 -5.98 26.97 6.98
N GLY A 197 -5.43 26.62 8.14
CA GLY A 197 -6.17 25.82 9.11
C GLY A 197 -7.31 26.60 9.75
N GLU A 198 -8.11 25.92 10.56
CA GLU A 198 -9.02 26.54 11.51
C GLU A 198 -8.24 27.35 12.57
N ASN A 199 -8.91 28.34 13.15
CA ASN A 199 -8.28 29.17 14.19
C ASN A 199 -8.28 28.43 15.53
N SER A 200 -7.13 28.45 16.21
CA SER A 200 -7.06 28.03 17.60
C SER A 200 -7.98 28.88 18.47
N PRO A 201 -8.82 28.27 19.33
CA PRO A 201 -9.65 29.02 20.26
C PRO A 201 -8.82 29.74 21.33
N ALA A 202 -7.57 29.31 21.57
CA ALA A 202 -6.69 29.93 22.56
C ALA A 202 -5.94 31.15 22.02
N THR A 203 -5.48 31.11 20.76
CA THR A 203 -4.66 32.19 20.17
C THR A 203 -5.41 33.08 19.19
N GLY A 204 -6.54 32.61 18.65
CA GLY A 204 -7.26 33.26 17.55
C GLY A 204 -6.54 33.22 16.21
N GLN A 205 -5.40 32.52 16.11
CA GLN A 205 -4.61 32.36 14.89
C GLN A 205 -4.85 30.99 14.24
N PRO A 206 -4.71 30.86 12.91
CA PRO A 206 -4.76 29.58 12.22
C PRO A 206 -3.69 28.61 12.76
N TYR A 207 -4.04 27.33 12.92
CA TYR A 207 -3.07 26.30 13.36
C TYR A 207 -1.93 26.09 12.36
N TRP A 208 -2.19 26.33 11.08
CA TRP A 208 -1.21 26.25 10.01
C TRP A 208 -1.61 27.17 8.86
N SER A 209 -0.65 27.49 8.00
CA SER A 209 -0.90 28.20 6.75
C SER A 209 0.04 27.75 5.64
N GLY A 210 -0.42 27.90 4.40
CA GLY A 210 0.34 27.67 3.18
C GLY A 210 -0.04 28.70 2.12
N VAL A 211 0.70 28.74 1.02
CA VAL A 211 0.47 29.70 -0.07
C VAL A 211 0.49 28.99 -1.42
N ASP A 212 -0.45 29.36 -2.29
CA ASP A 212 -0.53 28.94 -3.70
C ASP A 212 -0.33 27.43 -3.92
N GLY A 213 0.66 27.01 -4.71
CA GLY A 213 0.80 25.61 -5.11
C GLY A 213 1.22 24.62 -4.03
N MET A 214 1.65 25.13 -2.85
CA MET A 214 2.40 24.37 -1.84
C MET A 214 3.60 23.58 -2.42
N GLN A 215 4.29 22.80 -1.59
CA GLN A 215 5.58 22.16 -1.96
C GLN A 215 5.41 20.83 -2.69
N TYR A 216 4.24 20.20 -2.55
CA TYR A 216 3.98 18.87 -3.05
C TYR A 216 2.58 18.79 -3.63
N LEU A 217 2.47 18.12 -4.78
CA LEU A 217 1.22 17.92 -5.49
C LEU A 217 1.07 16.47 -5.95
N GLN A 218 -0.16 15.98 -5.84
CA GLN A 218 -0.68 14.90 -6.65
C GLN A 218 -2.03 15.29 -7.25
N ILE A 219 -2.43 14.56 -8.30
CA ILE A 219 -3.69 14.78 -8.99
C ILE A 219 -4.51 13.50 -8.87
N HIS A 220 -5.79 13.64 -8.55
CA HIS A 220 -6.77 12.57 -8.57
C HIS A 220 -7.81 12.83 -9.67
N ASP A 221 -8.12 11.79 -10.44
CA ASP A 221 -9.22 11.77 -11.40
C ASP A 221 -10.37 10.91 -10.83
N PRO A 222 -11.45 11.54 -10.32
CA PRO A 222 -12.59 10.81 -9.77
C PRO A 222 -13.33 9.92 -10.79
N VAL A 223 -13.20 10.18 -12.09
CA VAL A 223 -13.85 9.39 -13.14
C VAL A 223 -13.03 8.14 -13.45
N ALA A 224 -11.71 8.27 -13.49
CA ALA A 224 -10.80 7.15 -13.71
C ALA A 224 -10.51 6.32 -12.45
N ASP A 225 -10.83 6.85 -11.26
CA ASP A 225 -10.50 6.29 -9.94
C ASP A 225 -8.98 5.99 -9.89
N THR A 226 -8.19 7.04 -10.11
CA THR A 226 -6.73 6.98 -10.17
C THR A 226 -6.13 8.30 -9.68
N ALA A 227 -5.04 8.19 -8.92
CA ALA A 227 -4.23 9.33 -8.48
C ALA A 227 -2.78 9.18 -8.95
N TRP A 228 -2.10 10.27 -9.28
CA TRP A 228 -0.70 10.26 -9.72
C TRP A 228 0.06 11.52 -9.30
N ARG A 229 1.38 11.43 -9.18
CA ARG A 229 2.27 12.58 -8.93
C ARG A 229 2.42 13.42 -10.20
N ALA A 230 2.32 14.74 -10.07
CA ALA A 230 2.49 15.67 -11.19
C ALA A 230 3.00 17.04 -10.73
N ASP A 231 3.54 17.81 -11.66
CA ASP A 231 3.83 19.24 -11.45
C ASP A 231 2.53 20.03 -11.26
N ASN A 232 2.60 21.21 -10.63
CA ASN A 232 1.43 22.05 -10.34
C ASN A 232 1.17 23.12 -11.41
N PRO A 233 0.27 22.88 -12.39
CA PRO A 233 -0.06 23.86 -13.41
C PRO A 233 -1.01 24.96 -12.93
N LEU A 234 -1.65 24.83 -11.77
CA LEU A 234 -2.69 25.77 -11.33
C LEU A 234 -2.15 27.20 -11.14
N PHE A 235 -0.88 27.33 -10.75
CA PHE A 235 -0.24 28.60 -10.41
C PHE A 235 0.80 29.05 -11.45
N THR A 236 0.81 28.44 -12.64
CA THR A 236 1.70 28.85 -13.74
C THR A 236 1.01 29.85 -14.65
N GLY A 237 1.65 31.00 -14.92
CA GLY A 237 1.12 32.01 -15.85
C GLY A 237 -0.14 32.73 -15.34
N VAL A 238 -0.31 32.83 -14.03
CA VAL A 238 -1.46 33.49 -13.38
C VAL A 238 -1.47 34.99 -13.70
N GLN A 239 -2.61 35.49 -14.16
CA GLN A 239 -2.91 36.90 -14.36
C GLN A 239 -3.69 37.48 -13.18
N ALA A 240 -4.74 36.78 -12.73
CA ALA A 240 -5.60 37.22 -11.64
C ALA A 240 -6.15 36.02 -10.85
N ILE A 241 -6.31 36.17 -9.53
CA ILE A 241 -6.99 35.23 -8.64
C ILE A 241 -8.12 35.97 -7.95
N THR A 242 -9.34 35.44 -8.06
CA THR A 242 -10.55 36.05 -7.50
C THR A 242 -11.29 35.05 -6.62
N ASP A 243 -11.61 35.43 -5.40
CA ASP A 243 -12.55 34.70 -4.57
C ASP A 243 -13.99 34.93 -5.07
N LEU A 244 -14.65 33.86 -5.50
CA LEU A 244 -16.04 33.90 -5.94
C LEU A 244 -17.02 33.66 -4.78
N GLY A 245 -16.52 33.43 -3.58
CA GLY A 245 -17.30 33.01 -2.42
C GLY A 245 -17.77 31.56 -2.53
N SER A 246 -18.46 31.07 -1.49
CA SER A 246 -19.00 29.71 -1.45
C SER A 246 -17.96 28.61 -1.73
N ARG A 247 -16.70 28.84 -1.27
CA ARG A 247 -15.55 27.94 -1.47
C ARG A 247 -15.15 27.76 -2.94
N LYS A 248 -15.29 28.82 -3.74
CA LYS A 248 -14.90 28.83 -5.14
C LYS A 248 -13.87 29.92 -5.41
N ILE A 249 -12.81 29.57 -6.12
CA ILE A 249 -11.73 30.49 -6.49
C ILE A 249 -11.56 30.43 -8.00
N ARG A 250 -11.56 31.59 -8.66
CA ARG A 250 -11.22 31.71 -10.08
C ARG A 250 -9.76 32.08 -10.22
N ILE A 251 -9.06 31.38 -11.11
CA ILE A 251 -7.70 31.72 -11.55
C ILE A 251 -7.75 32.01 -13.05
N ASP A 252 -7.44 33.24 -13.42
CA ASP A 252 -7.29 33.71 -14.80
C ASP A 252 -5.81 33.66 -15.20
N TYR A 253 -5.53 33.26 -16.43
CA TYR A 253 -4.18 33.03 -16.94
C TYR A 253 -3.84 33.99 -18.09
N THR A 254 -2.55 34.28 -18.25
CA THR A 254 -2.07 35.14 -19.34
C THR A 254 -2.26 34.53 -20.73
N GLY A 255 -2.29 33.20 -20.85
CA GLY A 255 -2.52 32.49 -22.11
C GLY A 255 -4.00 32.30 -22.45
N ALA A 256 -4.32 32.07 -23.72
CA ALA A 256 -5.70 31.95 -24.22
C ALA A 256 -6.25 30.51 -24.32
N THR A 257 -5.40 29.49 -24.07
CA THR A 257 -5.77 28.09 -24.27
C THR A 257 -6.36 27.50 -22.99
N PRO A 258 -7.62 27.03 -23.00
CA PRO A 258 -8.22 26.42 -21.83
C PRO A 258 -7.57 25.07 -21.53
N SER A 259 -7.48 24.71 -20.25
CA SER A 259 -6.96 23.40 -19.82
C SER A 259 -7.99 22.29 -19.95
N ALA A 260 -7.51 21.07 -20.23
CA ALA A 260 -8.31 19.86 -20.33
C ALA A 260 -8.32 19.05 -19.00
N ASP A 261 -8.41 19.75 -17.87
CA ASP A 261 -8.34 19.18 -16.52
C ASP A 261 -9.61 19.42 -15.70
N LYS A 262 -10.71 19.81 -16.35
CA LYS A 262 -12.03 19.90 -15.69
C LYS A 262 -12.40 18.55 -15.08
N GLY A 263 -12.75 18.56 -13.80
CA GLY A 263 -13.11 17.38 -13.02
C GLY A 263 -11.94 16.80 -12.21
N LEU A 264 -10.70 17.17 -12.51
CA LEU A 264 -9.54 16.71 -11.74
C LEU A 264 -9.45 17.42 -10.38
N VAL A 265 -8.94 16.70 -9.39
CA VAL A 265 -8.69 17.20 -8.04
C VAL A 265 -7.19 17.35 -7.85
N TYR A 266 -6.76 18.56 -7.49
CA TYR A 266 -5.36 18.88 -7.19
C TYR A 266 -5.15 18.85 -5.68
N GLU A 267 -4.36 17.89 -5.22
CA GLU A 267 -4.14 17.59 -3.80
C GLU A 267 -2.79 18.15 -3.38
N MET A 268 -2.80 19.28 -2.67
CA MET A 268 -1.62 20.08 -2.36
C MET A 268 -1.31 20.07 -0.87
N ARG A 269 -0.04 19.92 -0.51
CA ARG A 269 0.42 20.02 0.89
C ARG A 269 1.82 20.59 1.05
N GLN A 270 2.15 20.97 2.28
CA GLN A 270 3.54 21.15 2.72
C GLN A 270 4.16 19.78 3.04
N THR A 271 5.48 19.65 2.90
CA THR A 271 6.16 18.36 3.09
C THR A 271 6.64 18.09 4.50
N THR A 272 6.64 19.07 5.39
CA THR A 272 7.08 18.90 6.78
C THR A 272 6.15 17.97 7.55
N ARG A 273 6.67 16.81 7.95
CA ARG A 273 5.98 15.73 8.69
C ARG A 273 6.16 15.93 10.20
N GLU A 274 5.52 16.94 10.77
CA GLU A 274 5.86 17.43 12.13
C GLU A 274 5.50 16.44 13.25
N GLN A 275 4.57 15.52 13.01
CA GLN A 275 4.10 14.51 13.96
C GLN A 275 3.41 13.35 13.23
N PRO A 276 3.35 12.15 13.85
CA PRO A 276 2.59 11.04 13.29
C PRO A 276 1.07 11.24 13.49
N GLY A 277 0.25 10.69 12.60
CA GLY A 277 -1.19 10.64 12.78
C GLY A 277 -1.61 9.71 13.93
N ALA A 278 -0.88 8.61 14.12
CA ALA A 278 -0.99 7.74 15.30
C ALA A 278 0.38 7.11 15.63
N PHE A 279 0.61 6.71 16.88
CA PHE A 279 1.95 6.29 17.30
C PHE A 279 1.97 5.07 18.23
N ILE A 280 2.86 4.12 17.96
CA ILE A 280 3.10 2.95 18.80
C ILE A 280 4.60 2.88 19.06
N TRP A 281 5.03 3.09 20.30
CA TRP A 281 6.45 3.11 20.65
C TRP A 281 6.76 2.25 21.86
N ASN A 282 7.79 1.41 21.74
CA ASN A 282 8.24 0.52 22.81
C ASN A 282 7.08 -0.29 23.42
N SER A 283 6.06 -0.59 22.63
CA SER A 283 4.85 -1.28 23.07
C SER A 283 4.82 -2.69 22.53
N LYS A 284 4.04 -3.55 23.18
CA LYS A 284 3.93 -4.96 22.85
C LYS A 284 2.47 -5.38 22.72
N ASP A 285 2.15 -6.23 21.75
CA ASP A 285 0.81 -6.81 21.57
C ASP A 285 -0.25 -5.70 21.41
N VAL A 286 -0.09 -4.87 20.36
CA VAL A 286 -0.97 -3.73 20.07
C VAL A 286 -1.89 -4.05 18.89
N THR A 287 -3.18 -3.84 19.07
CA THR A 287 -4.22 -4.04 18.04
C THR A 287 -4.96 -2.74 17.74
N VAL A 288 -5.02 -2.37 16.46
CA VAL A 288 -5.85 -1.29 15.93
C VAL A 288 -6.87 -1.91 14.99
N ARG A 289 -8.16 -1.86 15.36
CA ARG A 289 -9.19 -2.58 14.61
C ARG A 289 -10.52 -1.89 14.47
N GLY A 290 -11.14 -2.03 13.31
CA GLY A 290 -12.50 -1.52 13.08
C GLY A 290 -12.58 0.00 13.21
N LEU A 291 -11.56 0.72 12.77
CA LEU A 291 -11.56 2.18 12.73
C LEU A 291 -11.99 2.70 11.36
N ASP A 292 -12.65 3.86 11.34
CA ASP A 292 -12.77 4.70 10.14
C ASP A 292 -11.80 5.89 10.30
N ALA A 293 -10.61 5.79 9.71
CA ALA A 293 -9.58 6.83 9.74
C ALA A 293 -9.76 7.75 8.51
N TYR A 294 -10.52 8.84 8.68
CA TYR A 294 -10.89 9.71 7.56
C TYR A 294 -9.75 10.61 7.09
N TYR A 295 -8.86 10.99 8.00
CA TYR A 295 -7.63 11.68 7.65
C TYR A 295 -6.53 11.45 8.69
N MET A 296 -5.30 11.23 8.23
CA MET A 296 -4.09 11.15 9.06
C MET A 296 -3.21 12.38 8.82
N GLN A 297 -3.12 13.20 9.86
CA GLN A 297 -2.44 14.50 9.83
C GLN A 297 -0.92 14.33 9.82
N THR A 298 -0.26 15.05 8.90
CA THR A 298 1.20 15.18 8.69
C THR A 298 1.97 13.89 8.40
N PHE A 299 1.52 12.73 8.87
CA PHE A 299 2.03 11.40 8.54
C PHE A 299 1.00 10.30 8.93
N GLY A 300 1.30 9.05 8.65
CA GLY A 300 0.47 7.89 9.03
C GLY A 300 0.60 7.42 10.48
N LEU A 301 0.18 6.17 10.72
CA LEU A 301 0.45 5.44 11.95
C LEU A 301 1.89 4.92 11.91
N VAL A 302 2.69 5.32 12.88
CA VAL A 302 4.07 4.83 13.03
C VAL A 302 4.13 3.86 14.21
N ALA A 303 4.51 2.62 13.96
CA ALA A 303 4.98 1.71 15.00
C ALA A 303 6.50 1.67 14.96
N GLN A 304 7.13 2.03 16.08
CA GLN A 304 8.59 2.01 16.21
C GLN A 304 9.04 1.26 17.45
N PHE A 305 10.11 0.45 17.33
CA PHE A 305 10.70 -0.32 18.44
C PHE A 305 9.68 -1.13 19.24
N SER A 306 8.67 -1.66 18.56
CA SER A 306 7.53 -2.35 19.17
C SER A 306 7.53 -3.84 18.83
N GLU A 307 6.72 -4.64 19.52
CA GLU A 307 6.59 -6.08 19.31
C GLU A 307 5.13 -6.45 19.07
N ASN A 308 4.85 -7.24 18.05
CA ASN A 308 3.51 -7.74 17.73
C ASN A 308 2.46 -6.62 17.50
N VAL A 309 2.28 -6.22 16.24
CA VAL A 309 1.32 -5.16 15.85
C VAL A 309 0.28 -5.73 14.90
N THR A 310 -1.00 -5.53 15.22
CA THR A 310 -2.13 -5.98 14.41
C THR A 310 -2.97 -4.78 13.96
N ILE A 311 -3.13 -4.63 12.65
CA ILE A 311 -3.98 -3.62 12.00
C ILE A 311 -5.09 -4.37 11.24
N ASP A 312 -6.29 -4.43 11.81
CA ASP A 312 -7.36 -5.33 11.34
C ASP A 312 -8.67 -4.60 11.02
N ARG A 313 -9.17 -4.77 9.79
CA ARG A 313 -10.50 -4.28 9.37
C ARG A 313 -10.73 -2.78 9.57
N ASN A 314 -9.72 -1.97 9.28
CA ASN A 314 -9.83 -0.52 9.31
C ASN A 314 -10.11 0.04 7.91
N ASN A 315 -10.81 1.17 7.84
CA ASN A 315 -11.01 1.95 6.64
C ASN A 315 -10.14 3.21 6.70
N PHE A 316 -9.01 3.19 6.01
CA PHE A 316 -8.17 4.36 5.78
C PHE A 316 -8.59 5.00 4.45
N ARG A 317 -9.53 5.94 4.51
CA ARG A 317 -10.14 6.58 3.34
C ARG A 317 -10.82 7.88 3.72
N PRO A 318 -11.00 8.86 2.82
CA PRO A 318 -11.68 10.09 3.15
C PRO A 318 -13.13 9.85 3.56
N ASP A 319 -13.69 10.72 4.41
CA ASP A 319 -15.13 10.71 4.66
C ASP A 319 -15.87 10.95 3.33
N PRO A 320 -16.73 10.02 2.86
CA PRO A 320 -17.44 10.16 1.59
C PRO A 320 -18.30 11.43 1.50
N GLY A 321 -18.71 12.01 2.64
CA GLY A 321 -19.46 13.26 2.70
C GLY A 321 -18.60 14.53 2.70
N SER A 322 -17.27 14.41 2.85
CA SER A 322 -16.37 15.57 2.99
C SER A 322 -16.02 16.27 1.68
N GLY A 323 -16.13 15.57 0.55
CA GLY A 323 -15.67 16.05 -0.75
C GLY A 323 -14.15 16.01 -0.95
N ARG A 324 -13.41 15.42 -0.01
CA ARG A 324 -11.97 15.13 -0.14
C ARG A 324 -11.72 13.80 -0.86
N SER A 325 -10.56 13.69 -1.48
CA SER A 325 -9.96 12.44 -1.97
C SER A 325 -8.69 12.05 -1.20
N THR A 326 -8.11 12.93 -0.37
CA THR A 326 -6.95 12.61 0.48
C THR A 326 -7.34 12.10 1.88
N ALA A 327 -6.71 11.01 2.35
CA ALA A 327 -6.88 10.45 3.69
C ALA A 327 -5.57 10.28 4.49
N SER A 328 -4.39 10.45 3.89
CA SER A 328 -3.14 10.61 4.65
C SER A 328 -2.22 11.58 3.95
N SER A 329 -1.59 12.46 4.73
CA SER A 329 -0.57 13.39 4.22
C SER A 329 0.73 12.69 3.78
N ALA A 330 0.90 11.41 4.06
CA ALA A 330 2.05 10.61 3.65
C ALA A 330 1.65 9.12 3.65
N ASP A 331 2.50 8.25 4.18
CA ASP A 331 2.22 6.83 4.34
C ASP A 331 0.98 6.61 5.22
N PHE A 332 0.28 5.47 5.09
CA PHE A 332 -0.73 5.10 6.08
C PHE A 332 -0.11 4.38 7.27
N LEU A 333 0.74 3.39 7.02
CA LEU A 333 1.35 2.54 8.03
C LEU A 333 2.87 2.48 7.84
N GLN A 334 3.60 2.90 8.87
CA GLN A 334 5.06 2.76 8.96
C GLN A 334 5.41 1.82 10.12
N MET A 335 6.11 0.72 9.82
CA MET A 335 6.61 -0.22 10.83
C MET A 335 8.13 -0.14 10.83
N SER A 336 8.69 0.76 11.65
CA SER A 336 10.13 1.05 11.71
C SER A 336 10.77 0.35 12.92
N GLY A 337 11.53 -0.71 12.68
CA GLY A 337 12.15 -1.49 13.75
C GLY A 337 11.11 -2.19 14.64
N VAL A 338 10.19 -2.95 14.04
CA VAL A 338 9.23 -3.78 14.79
C VAL A 338 9.74 -5.22 14.87
N LYS A 339 9.58 -5.90 16.01
CA LYS A 339 9.89 -7.34 16.15
C LYS A 339 8.64 -8.20 16.30
N GLY A 340 8.84 -9.51 16.25
CA GLY A 340 7.75 -10.48 16.41
C GLY A 340 6.93 -10.61 15.13
N ARG A 341 5.66 -10.22 15.17
CA ARG A 341 4.73 -10.33 14.02
C ARG A 341 3.99 -9.02 13.73
N VAL A 342 3.97 -8.62 12.46
CA VAL A 342 3.08 -7.58 11.94
C VAL A 342 1.96 -8.24 11.13
N SER A 343 0.71 -7.94 11.45
CA SER A 343 -0.46 -8.45 10.74
C SER A 343 -1.35 -7.30 10.27
N ILE A 344 -1.49 -7.13 8.96
CA ILE A 344 -2.28 -6.07 8.33
C ILE A 344 -3.37 -6.73 7.49
N THR A 345 -4.58 -6.84 8.03
CA THR A 345 -5.64 -7.68 7.47
C THR A 345 -6.96 -6.96 7.23
N GLY A 346 -7.57 -7.16 6.06
CA GLY A 346 -8.94 -6.72 5.79
C GLY A 346 -9.13 -5.20 5.76
N ASN A 347 -8.08 -4.43 5.53
CA ASN A 347 -8.14 -2.96 5.53
C ASN A 347 -8.46 -2.39 4.14
N VAL A 348 -8.97 -1.17 4.11
CA VAL A 348 -9.05 -0.33 2.90
C VAL A 348 -8.02 0.78 3.01
N PHE A 349 -7.21 0.97 1.97
CA PHE A 349 -6.29 2.09 1.79
C PHE A 349 -6.69 2.85 0.52
N ASP A 350 -7.15 4.08 0.68
CA ASP A 350 -7.72 4.91 -0.38
C ASP A 350 -7.27 6.35 -0.19
N GLY A 351 -6.55 6.89 -1.17
CA GLY A 351 -6.09 8.28 -1.18
C GLY A 351 -4.95 8.64 -0.21
N PRO A 352 -3.86 7.86 -0.09
CA PRO A 352 -2.66 8.34 0.58
C PRO A 352 -1.87 9.32 -0.30
N GLN A 353 -0.99 10.11 0.30
CA GLN A 353 0.01 10.89 -0.43
C GLN A 353 1.41 10.26 -0.47
N ASP A 354 1.55 9.07 0.12
CA ASP A 354 2.71 8.19 -0.03
C ASP A 354 2.25 6.73 0.10
N ASP A 355 3.15 5.81 0.44
CA ASP A 355 2.86 4.38 0.48
C ASP A 355 1.81 4.00 1.55
N PRO A 356 0.79 3.21 1.23
CA PRO A 356 -0.09 2.63 2.23
C PRO A 356 0.64 1.86 3.34
N ILE A 357 1.66 1.08 2.98
CA ILE A 357 2.40 0.23 3.92
C ILE A 357 3.89 0.34 3.62
N ASN A 358 4.69 0.68 4.63
CA ASN A 358 6.13 0.54 4.60
C ASN A 358 6.65 -0.11 5.91
N ILE A 359 7.44 -1.18 5.78
CA ILE A 359 7.94 -2.03 6.87
C ILE A 359 9.44 -2.23 6.70
N HIS A 360 10.23 -1.72 7.64
CA HIS A 360 11.70 -1.72 7.55
C HIS A 360 12.37 -1.66 8.93
N GLY A 361 13.67 -1.97 8.98
CA GLY A 361 14.57 -1.54 10.05
C GLY A 361 15.36 -0.29 9.64
N THR A 362 16.40 0.07 10.39
CA THR A 362 17.28 1.20 10.02
C THR A 362 18.73 0.76 10.03
N TYR A 363 19.44 1.08 8.95
CA TYR A 363 20.88 1.01 8.86
C TYR A 363 21.50 2.26 9.48
N LEU A 364 22.45 2.09 10.40
CA LEU A 364 23.26 3.21 10.91
C LEU A 364 24.69 3.09 10.37
N GLU A 365 25.23 4.17 9.83
CA GLU A 365 26.59 4.16 9.25
C GLU A 365 27.65 4.07 10.35
N VAL A 366 28.66 3.23 10.15
CA VAL A 366 29.84 3.18 11.02
C VAL A 366 30.71 4.40 10.77
N THR A 367 30.79 5.30 11.75
CA THR A 367 31.57 6.54 11.69
C THR A 367 32.85 6.48 12.54
N GLY A 368 32.97 5.49 13.44
CA GLY A 368 34.15 5.35 14.31
C GLY A 368 34.35 3.97 14.92
N LYS A 369 35.56 3.73 15.44
CA LYS A 369 35.96 2.51 16.17
C LYS A 369 36.75 2.87 17.44
N PRO A 370 36.09 3.41 18.48
CA PRO A 370 36.79 4.01 19.62
C PRO A 370 37.53 2.99 20.50
N ALA A 371 37.18 1.70 20.43
CA ALA A 371 37.83 0.61 21.14
C ALA A 371 37.78 -0.70 20.32
N PRO A 372 38.54 -1.75 20.67
CA PRO A 372 38.59 -3.01 19.90
C PRO A 372 37.22 -3.67 19.67
N ASP A 373 36.27 -3.48 20.57
CA ASP A 373 34.91 -4.03 20.61
C ASP A 373 33.82 -2.95 20.48
N GLN A 374 34.18 -1.71 20.13
CA GLN A 374 33.23 -0.59 20.04
C GLN A 374 33.12 -0.01 18.64
N LEU A 375 31.90 0.39 18.29
CA LEU A 375 31.57 1.14 17.08
C LEU A 375 30.88 2.45 17.46
N THR A 376 31.29 3.55 16.84
CA THR A 376 30.45 4.75 16.75
C THR A 376 29.65 4.65 15.46
N VAL A 377 28.34 4.82 15.56
CA VAL A 377 27.39 4.71 14.46
C VAL A 377 26.44 5.91 14.43
N SER A 378 25.98 6.28 13.23
CA SER A 378 25.19 7.50 12.99
C SER A 378 23.92 7.22 12.20
N TYR A 379 22.84 7.91 12.57
CA TYR A 379 21.66 8.08 11.74
C TYR A 379 21.98 9.04 10.58
N GLU A 380 21.94 8.54 9.35
CA GLU A 380 22.32 9.34 8.17
C GLU A 380 21.13 10.09 7.52
N HIS A 381 19.91 9.54 7.64
CA HIS A 381 18.74 10.19 7.06
C HIS A 381 18.14 11.22 8.04
N PRO A 382 17.94 12.50 7.63
CA PRO A 382 17.50 13.56 8.54
C PRO A 382 16.08 13.36 9.10
N GLU A 383 15.24 12.56 8.45
CA GLU A 383 13.88 12.25 8.92
C GLU A 383 13.82 11.07 9.92
N THR A 384 14.94 10.39 10.18
CA THR A 384 15.01 9.18 11.03
C THR A 384 16.17 9.28 12.01
N ALA A 385 15.92 9.91 13.17
CA ALA A 385 16.91 10.08 14.23
C ALA A 385 16.24 10.44 15.57
N GLY A 386 17.02 10.47 16.66
CA GLY A 386 16.63 11.01 17.96
C GLY A 386 16.08 10.03 18.99
N PHE A 387 15.92 8.75 18.63
CA PHE A 387 15.43 7.69 19.53
C PHE A 387 16.45 6.53 19.64
N PRO A 388 16.32 5.63 20.64
CA PRO A 388 17.23 4.49 20.77
C PRO A 388 17.11 3.53 19.58
N GLN A 389 18.22 3.22 18.91
CA GLN A 389 18.28 2.20 17.84
C GLN A 389 18.63 0.80 18.36
N PHE A 390 19.40 0.72 19.44
CA PHE A 390 19.94 -0.53 19.98
C PHE A 390 19.70 -0.60 21.49
N HIS A 391 19.49 -1.82 21.97
CA HIS A 391 19.39 -2.15 23.39
C HIS A 391 20.41 -3.23 23.74
N VAL A 392 20.80 -3.28 25.02
CA VAL A 392 21.66 -4.36 25.53
C VAL A 392 20.94 -5.70 25.31
N GLY A 393 21.65 -6.65 24.70
CA GLY A 393 21.13 -7.96 24.31
C GLY A 393 20.63 -8.05 22.87
N ASP A 394 20.52 -6.93 22.15
CA ASP A 394 20.16 -6.95 20.73
C ASP A 394 21.27 -7.62 19.90
N THR A 395 20.88 -8.50 19.00
CA THR A 395 21.74 -9.00 17.92
C THR A 395 21.73 -8.03 16.74
N VAL A 396 22.91 -7.72 16.20
CA VAL A 396 23.13 -6.83 15.06
C VAL A 396 23.91 -7.51 13.95
N GLU A 397 23.77 -7.03 12.71
CA GLU A 397 24.63 -7.39 11.57
C GLU A 397 25.49 -6.21 11.13
N LEU A 398 26.75 -6.51 10.81
CA LEU A 398 27.73 -5.56 10.32
C LEU A 398 27.86 -5.73 8.80
N VAL A 399 27.28 -4.79 8.05
CA VAL A 399 27.00 -4.90 6.61
C VAL A 399 27.91 -3.98 5.81
N THR A 400 28.48 -4.46 4.71
CA THR A 400 29.21 -3.64 3.73
C THR A 400 28.24 -2.94 2.80
N LYS A 401 28.25 -1.61 2.71
CA LYS A 401 27.26 -0.83 1.94
C LYS A 401 27.20 -1.21 0.46
N GLN A 402 28.36 -1.32 -0.19
CA GLN A 402 28.45 -1.53 -1.64
C GLN A 402 27.86 -2.86 -2.09
N THR A 403 27.95 -3.90 -1.27
CA THR A 403 27.46 -5.26 -1.57
C THR A 403 26.15 -5.57 -0.85
N MET A 404 25.82 -4.82 0.21
CA MET A 404 24.76 -5.10 1.17
C MET A 404 24.85 -6.48 1.83
N ARG A 405 26.07 -7.03 1.93
CA ARG A 405 26.33 -8.31 2.60
C ARG A 405 26.82 -8.09 4.03
N ALA A 406 26.46 -9.00 4.93
CA ALA A 406 26.92 -9.03 6.31
C ALA A 406 28.38 -9.54 6.44
N ASP A 407 29.32 -8.93 5.70
CA ASP A 407 30.74 -9.34 5.66
C ASP A 407 31.43 -9.21 7.03
N GLY A 408 30.91 -8.37 7.93
CA GLY A 408 31.37 -8.25 9.32
C GLY A 408 30.67 -9.23 10.29
N GLY A 409 29.70 -10.02 9.82
CA GLY A 409 28.97 -11.00 10.61
C GLY A 409 28.07 -10.42 11.70
N GLN A 410 27.53 -11.30 12.55
CA GLN A 410 26.62 -10.96 13.65
C GLN A 410 27.35 -10.69 14.96
N ALA A 411 26.84 -9.78 15.79
CA ALA A 411 27.35 -9.51 17.13
C ALA A 411 26.19 -9.21 18.10
N VAL A 412 26.44 -9.32 19.41
CA VAL A 412 25.48 -8.93 20.44
C VAL A 412 25.91 -7.60 21.06
N VAL A 413 24.97 -6.67 21.21
CA VAL A 413 25.21 -5.39 21.86
C VAL A 413 25.26 -5.59 23.39
N THR A 414 26.36 -5.21 24.01
CA THR A 414 26.59 -5.35 25.46
C THR A 414 26.49 -4.02 26.22
N ALA A 415 26.67 -2.89 25.53
CA ALA A 415 26.44 -1.56 26.07
C ALA A 415 26.08 -0.58 24.94
N VAL A 416 25.30 0.47 25.25
CA VAL A 416 24.92 1.53 24.33
C VAL A 416 25.08 2.87 25.03
N ASP A 417 25.74 3.82 24.37
CA ASP A 417 25.78 5.24 24.75
C ASP A 417 25.31 6.10 23.58
N GLY A 418 24.13 6.69 23.66
CA GLY A 418 23.48 7.35 22.52
C GLY A 418 22.13 7.98 22.87
N PRO A 419 21.34 8.39 21.86
CA PRO A 419 20.08 9.05 22.10
C PRO A 419 19.07 8.11 22.75
N SER A 420 18.52 8.57 23.88
CA SER A 420 17.32 7.98 24.46
C SER A 420 16.03 8.68 24.02
N GLY A 421 16.16 9.83 23.34
CA GLY A 421 15.07 10.78 23.11
C GLY A 421 14.69 11.61 24.34
N MET A 422 15.35 11.40 25.49
CA MET A 422 15.07 12.09 26.76
C MET A 422 16.34 12.61 27.46
N ASP A 423 17.52 12.14 27.05
CA ASP A 423 18.82 12.62 27.54
C ASP A 423 19.41 13.62 26.55
N HIS A 424 19.38 14.89 26.92
CA HIS A 424 19.79 16.00 26.06
C HIS A 424 21.30 16.27 26.15
N SER A 425 22.04 15.47 26.92
CA SER A 425 23.50 15.52 26.96
C SER A 425 24.16 14.70 25.85
N LYS A 426 23.38 13.86 25.14
CA LYS A 426 23.83 12.95 24.10
C LYS A 426 23.49 13.49 22.71
N SER A 427 24.25 13.06 21.71
CA SER A 427 23.92 13.30 20.31
C SER A 427 22.57 12.64 19.97
N LEU A 428 21.76 13.29 19.14
CA LEU A 428 20.51 12.73 18.63
C LEU A 428 20.70 11.87 17.38
N THR A 429 21.87 11.99 16.75
CA THR A 429 22.21 11.29 15.51
C THR A 429 23.27 10.21 15.74
N ASP A 430 24.17 10.41 16.70
CA ASP A 430 25.30 9.50 16.93
C ASP A 430 25.13 8.65 18.19
N MET A 431 25.63 7.43 18.15
CA MET A 431 25.73 6.55 19.31
C MET A 431 26.97 5.66 19.25
N THR A 432 27.46 5.25 20.42
CA THR A 432 28.50 4.24 20.56
C THR A 432 27.89 2.95 21.09
N ILE A 433 28.08 1.85 20.37
CA ILE A 433 27.70 0.50 20.80
C ILE A 433 28.96 -0.29 21.16
N THR A 434 28.88 -1.08 22.24
CA THR A 434 29.87 -2.09 22.58
C THR A 434 29.34 -3.46 22.18
N LEU A 435 30.17 -4.25 21.52
CA LEU A 435 29.85 -5.59 21.05
C LEU A 435 30.37 -6.63 22.04
N ASP A 436 29.83 -7.84 21.97
CA ASP A 436 30.30 -9.02 22.72
C ASP A 436 31.63 -9.60 22.20
N ARG A 437 32.17 -9.01 21.13
CA ARG A 437 33.37 -9.46 20.43
C ARG A 437 34.12 -8.29 19.78
N PRO A 438 35.41 -8.47 19.45
CA PRO A 438 36.14 -7.47 18.67
C PRO A 438 35.49 -7.17 17.32
N VAL A 439 35.54 -5.91 16.91
CA VAL A 439 35.11 -5.42 15.59
C VAL A 439 35.99 -6.06 14.50
N PRO A 440 35.41 -6.79 13.53
CA PRO A 440 36.19 -7.42 12.47
C PRO A 440 36.93 -6.42 11.57
N ALA A 441 38.01 -6.89 10.97
CA ALA A 441 38.78 -6.11 9.99
C ALA A 441 37.95 -5.72 8.74
N ALA A 442 36.95 -6.52 8.39
CA ALA A 442 36.06 -6.27 7.24
C ALA A 442 35.15 -5.05 7.43
N VAL A 443 34.89 -4.62 8.68
CA VAL A 443 34.07 -3.44 8.96
C VAL A 443 34.88 -2.19 8.66
N ALA A 444 34.41 -1.31 7.80
CA ALA A 444 35.13 -0.10 7.39
C ALA A 444 34.30 1.15 7.69
N ILE A 445 34.96 2.18 8.23
CA ILE A 445 34.33 3.49 8.50
C ILE A 445 33.88 4.12 7.17
N GLY A 446 32.63 4.61 7.12
CA GLY A 446 32.02 5.20 5.92
C GLY A 446 31.65 4.21 4.81
N ALA A 447 31.97 2.93 4.97
CA ALA A 447 31.69 1.87 3.99
C ALA A 447 30.90 0.70 4.58
N SER A 448 30.64 0.71 5.90
CA SER A 448 29.82 -0.27 6.60
C SER A 448 28.66 0.40 7.33
N VAL A 449 27.55 -0.33 7.42
CA VAL A 449 26.38 0.01 8.22
C VAL A 449 26.08 -1.10 9.21
N VAL A 450 25.40 -0.76 10.30
CA VAL A 450 24.95 -1.69 11.33
C VAL A 450 23.44 -1.77 11.28
N GLU A 451 22.91 -3.00 11.26
CA GLU A 451 21.48 -3.25 11.34
C GLU A 451 21.12 -4.00 12.61
N ASN A 452 20.01 -3.61 13.24
CA ASN A 452 19.44 -4.32 14.38
C ASN A 452 18.50 -5.46 13.93
N ILE A 453 19.05 -6.67 13.79
CA ILE A 453 18.28 -7.81 13.29
C ILE A 453 17.30 -8.40 14.34
N THR A 454 17.41 -7.98 15.60
CA THR A 454 16.44 -8.31 16.66
C THR A 454 15.07 -7.71 16.34
N TYR A 455 15.07 -6.50 15.76
CA TYR A 455 13.88 -5.75 15.36
C TYR A 455 13.49 -6.00 13.90
N THR A 456 13.33 -7.28 13.57
CA THR A 456 12.78 -7.74 12.29
C THR A 456 11.48 -8.52 12.53
N PRO A 457 10.36 -8.17 11.88
CA PRO A 457 9.09 -8.86 12.09
C PRO A 457 8.83 -9.88 10.98
N SER A 458 8.15 -10.98 11.32
CA SER A 458 7.38 -11.73 10.32
C SER A 458 6.15 -10.91 9.93
N VAL A 459 5.74 -10.98 8.66
CA VAL A 459 4.70 -10.08 8.11
C VAL A 459 3.60 -10.88 7.44
N LEU A 460 2.34 -10.54 7.75
CA LEU A 460 1.17 -10.94 6.98
C LEU A 460 0.43 -9.68 6.50
N VAL A 461 0.30 -9.51 5.19
CA VAL A 461 -0.57 -8.52 4.56
C VAL A 461 -1.65 -9.26 3.78
N SER A 462 -2.89 -9.28 4.28
CA SER A 462 -3.93 -10.08 3.65
C SER A 462 -5.33 -9.47 3.56
N GLY A 463 -6.00 -9.69 2.44
CA GLY A 463 -7.40 -9.27 2.28
C GLY A 463 -7.60 -7.77 2.20
N ASN A 464 -6.55 -6.99 1.91
CA ASN A 464 -6.62 -5.54 1.86
C ASN A 464 -6.99 -5.04 0.45
N THR A 465 -7.53 -3.82 0.38
CA THR A 465 -7.80 -3.11 -0.88
C THR A 465 -6.99 -1.83 -0.94
N PHE A 466 -6.25 -1.63 -2.03
CA PHE A 466 -5.46 -0.44 -2.33
C PHE A 466 -6.03 0.26 -3.56
N ARG A 467 -6.32 1.56 -3.46
CA ARG A 467 -6.83 2.38 -4.57
C ARG A 467 -6.38 3.83 -4.44
N ASN A 468 -6.39 4.57 -5.53
CA ASN A 468 -5.98 5.98 -5.57
C ASN A 468 -4.60 6.19 -4.91
N VAL A 469 -3.66 5.27 -5.15
CA VAL A 469 -2.31 5.32 -4.60
C VAL A 469 -1.36 5.82 -5.68
N PRO A 470 -0.82 7.05 -5.55
CA PRO A 470 0.08 7.62 -6.53
C PRO A 470 1.52 7.07 -6.45
N THR A 471 1.80 6.22 -5.45
CA THR A 471 3.12 5.69 -5.09
C THR A 471 3.17 4.17 -5.07
N ARG A 472 4.04 3.58 -4.22
CA ARG A 472 4.11 2.14 -4.05
C ARG A 472 2.95 1.67 -3.18
N GLY A 473 2.45 0.46 -3.39
CA GLY A 473 1.39 -0.11 -2.55
C GLY A 473 1.94 -0.63 -1.20
N ILE A 474 2.91 -1.55 -1.28
CA ILE A 474 3.60 -2.12 -0.12
C ILE A 474 5.10 -2.00 -0.35
N LEU A 475 5.80 -1.29 0.54
CA LEU A 475 7.25 -1.37 0.69
C LEU A 475 7.58 -2.28 1.88
N VAL A 476 8.37 -3.33 1.67
CA VAL A 476 8.69 -4.28 2.75
C VAL A 476 10.12 -4.81 2.66
N THR A 477 10.87 -4.64 3.75
CA THR A 477 12.29 -4.98 3.87
C THR A 477 12.57 -5.62 5.24
N THR A 478 12.27 -6.91 5.37
CA THR A 478 12.51 -7.68 6.60
C THR A 478 12.97 -9.10 6.29
N ARG A 479 13.90 -9.62 7.10
CA ARG A 479 14.49 -10.96 6.96
C ARG A 479 13.50 -12.08 7.26
N ARG A 480 12.57 -11.85 8.19
CA ARG A 480 11.63 -12.89 8.60
C ARG A 480 10.53 -13.08 7.54
N PRO A 481 9.85 -14.24 7.52
CA PRO A 481 8.90 -14.55 6.47
C PRO A 481 7.83 -13.48 6.25
N VAL A 482 7.60 -13.14 4.98
CA VAL A 482 6.59 -12.17 4.52
C VAL A 482 5.57 -12.90 3.65
N VAL A 483 4.29 -12.73 3.98
CA VAL A 483 3.17 -13.23 3.17
C VAL A 483 2.27 -12.07 2.75
N ILE A 484 2.14 -11.85 1.45
CA ILE A 484 1.24 -10.87 0.83
C ILE A 484 0.19 -11.66 0.05
N GLU A 485 -1.02 -11.79 0.58
CA GLU A 485 -2.04 -12.65 -0.02
C GLU A 485 -3.47 -12.14 -0.04
N ASN A 486 -4.22 -12.49 -1.08
CA ASN A 486 -5.64 -12.13 -1.22
C ASN A 486 -5.90 -10.61 -1.21
N ASN A 487 -4.94 -9.79 -1.64
CA ASN A 487 -5.11 -8.34 -1.71
C ASN A 487 -5.58 -7.91 -3.11
N ARG A 488 -6.26 -6.76 -3.18
CA ARG A 488 -6.63 -6.08 -4.42
C ARG A 488 -5.86 -4.77 -4.55
N PHE A 489 -5.07 -4.64 -5.61
CA PHE A 489 -4.40 -3.41 -6.01
C PHE A 489 -5.09 -2.86 -7.26
N ASP A 490 -5.62 -1.64 -7.19
CA ASP A 490 -6.37 -1.02 -8.30
C ASP A 490 -5.80 0.36 -8.62
N GLY A 491 -5.25 0.52 -9.83
CA GLY A 491 -4.76 1.81 -10.31
C GLY A 491 -3.50 2.32 -9.58
N MET A 492 -2.58 1.43 -9.20
CA MET A 492 -1.28 1.85 -8.61
C MET A 492 -0.43 2.54 -9.68
N THR A 493 0.12 3.73 -9.38
CA THR A 493 0.94 4.46 -10.36
C THR A 493 2.45 4.34 -10.19
N MET A 494 2.91 3.76 -9.07
CA MET A 494 4.23 3.12 -8.98
C MET A 494 4.05 1.61 -8.72
N SER A 495 5.05 0.96 -8.14
CA SER A 495 5.04 -0.50 -7.93
C SER A 495 4.00 -0.93 -6.90
N SER A 496 3.19 -1.95 -7.21
CA SER A 496 2.22 -2.48 -6.24
C SER A 496 2.91 -3.11 -5.03
N VAL A 497 4.02 -3.81 -5.26
CA VAL A 497 4.91 -4.30 -4.22
C VAL A 497 6.34 -3.86 -4.55
N TYR A 498 7.00 -3.26 -3.57
CA TYR A 498 8.39 -2.86 -3.63
C TYR A 498 9.18 -3.53 -2.50
N ILE A 499 10.25 -4.22 -2.86
CA ILE A 499 11.21 -4.81 -1.94
C ILE A 499 12.53 -4.07 -2.15
N SER A 500 12.99 -3.39 -1.11
CA SER A 500 14.21 -2.59 -1.12
C SER A 500 15.28 -3.21 -0.21
N ALA A 501 16.42 -2.57 -0.16
CA ALA A 501 17.32 -2.48 0.98
C ALA A 501 18.18 -1.25 0.69
N ASP A 502 18.13 -0.23 1.54
CA ASP A 502 18.72 1.07 1.23
C ASP A 502 19.75 1.47 2.26
N ALA A 503 21.02 1.64 1.87
CA ALA A 503 22.09 2.17 2.72
C ALA A 503 22.73 3.44 2.13
N TYR A 504 22.08 4.12 1.19
CA TYR A 504 22.65 5.29 0.50
C TYR A 504 21.70 6.49 0.43
N GLN A 505 20.38 6.28 0.48
CA GLN A 505 19.40 7.37 0.47
C GLN A 505 18.59 7.36 1.76
N TRP A 506 17.68 6.40 1.94
CA TRP A 506 16.76 6.36 3.07
C TRP A 506 17.32 5.65 4.31
N TYR A 507 18.37 4.84 4.14
CA TYR A 507 18.95 4.02 5.22
C TYR A 507 17.94 3.03 5.84
N GLU A 508 16.93 2.61 5.06
CA GLU A 508 15.92 1.61 5.44
C GLU A 508 16.47 0.20 5.20
N SER A 509 16.64 -0.55 6.29
CA SER A 509 17.17 -1.91 6.27
C SER A 509 16.04 -2.94 6.21
N GLY A 510 16.24 -4.20 5.84
CA GLY A 510 17.41 -4.90 5.31
C GLY A 510 16.95 -5.93 4.27
N PRO A 511 17.74 -6.96 3.95
CA PRO A 511 17.34 -7.95 2.94
C PRO A 511 16.11 -8.75 3.37
N VAL A 512 15.33 -9.21 2.39
CA VAL A 512 14.32 -10.27 2.57
C VAL A 512 14.93 -11.64 2.30
N ASP A 513 14.51 -12.64 3.07
CA ASP A 513 14.99 -14.04 2.93
C ASP A 513 13.88 -15.04 2.58
N ASP A 514 12.60 -14.68 2.73
CA ASP A 514 11.44 -15.50 2.36
C ASP A 514 10.20 -14.62 2.17
N VAL A 515 9.79 -14.43 0.91
CA VAL A 515 8.60 -13.64 0.56
C VAL A 515 7.68 -14.47 -0.32
N THR A 516 6.40 -14.55 0.06
CA THR A 516 5.35 -15.18 -0.75
C THR A 516 4.27 -14.15 -1.10
N ILE A 517 4.11 -13.88 -2.40
CA ILE A 517 3.09 -13.00 -2.97
C ILE A 517 2.11 -13.89 -3.73
N ARG A 518 0.92 -14.13 -3.17
CA ARG A 518 -0.02 -15.07 -3.77
C ARG A 518 -1.49 -14.69 -3.75
N HIS A 519 -2.25 -15.16 -4.72
CA HIS A 519 -3.70 -14.93 -4.81
C HIS A 519 -4.11 -13.44 -4.77
N ASN A 520 -3.21 -12.53 -5.14
CA ASN A 520 -3.52 -11.11 -5.26
C ASN A 520 -4.09 -10.80 -6.64
N VAL A 521 -4.84 -9.71 -6.72
CA VAL A 521 -5.38 -9.16 -7.98
C VAL A 521 -4.77 -7.78 -8.20
N PHE A 522 -4.01 -7.64 -9.27
CA PHE A 522 -3.40 -6.37 -9.70
C PHE A 522 -4.16 -5.87 -10.93
N THR A 523 -4.87 -4.76 -10.81
CA THR A 523 -5.72 -4.19 -11.85
C THR A 523 -5.20 -2.82 -12.25
N ARG A 524 -4.97 -2.62 -13.56
CA ARG A 524 -4.56 -1.33 -14.14
C ARG A 524 -3.31 -0.68 -13.51
N PRO A 525 -2.24 -1.43 -13.18
CA PRO A 525 -1.00 -0.77 -12.78
C PRO A 525 -0.46 0.06 -13.96
N SER A 526 0.06 1.25 -13.69
CA SER A 526 0.70 2.11 -14.71
C SER A 526 2.23 2.03 -14.70
N SER A 527 2.80 1.16 -13.84
CA SER A 527 4.24 0.93 -13.70
C SER A 527 4.52 -0.56 -13.47
N ARG A 528 5.80 -0.92 -13.31
CA ARG A 528 6.24 -2.27 -12.96
C ARG A 528 5.54 -2.77 -11.70
N VAL A 529 4.95 -3.97 -11.73
CA VAL A 529 4.03 -4.41 -10.67
C VAL A 529 4.78 -4.83 -9.40
N ILE A 530 5.74 -5.73 -9.54
CA ILE A 530 6.62 -6.20 -8.46
C ILE A 530 8.02 -5.66 -8.75
N PHE A 531 8.54 -4.86 -7.83
CA PHE A 531 9.87 -4.24 -7.96
C PHE A 531 10.77 -4.70 -6.82
N VAL A 532 11.98 -5.13 -7.15
CA VAL A 532 13.01 -5.50 -6.18
C VAL A 532 14.28 -4.73 -6.51
N GLU A 533 14.65 -3.75 -5.68
CA GLU A 533 15.79 -2.86 -5.94
C GLU A 533 16.55 -2.53 -4.66
N PRO A 534 17.48 -3.40 -4.23
CA PRO A 534 18.46 -3.02 -3.24
C PRO A 534 19.44 -1.98 -3.83
N THR A 535 19.98 -1.14 -2.96
CA THR A 535 20.91 -0.05 -3.32
C THR A 535 22.36 -0.50 -3.47
N ASN A 536 22.63 -1.82 -3.45
CA ASN A 536 23.96 -2.36 -3.69
C ASN A 536 24.53 -1.85 -5.01
N GLN A 537 25.80 -1.44 -4.98
CA GLN A 537 26.54 -0.90 -6.12
C GLN A 537 27.34 -1.98 -6.85
N VAL A 538 27.69 -3.06 -6.14
CA VAL A 538 28.38 -4.23 -6.70
C VAL A 538 27.37 -5.37 -6.84
N LEU A 539 27.18 -5.82 -8.08
CA LEU A 539 26.37 -6.99 -8.40
C LEU A 539 27.22 -8.25 -8.32
N ASP A 540 26.73 -9.25 -7.60
CA ASP A 540 27.32 -10.57 -7.50
C ASP A 540 26.20 -11.61 -7.51
N ALA A 541 25.93 -12.19 -8.68
CA ALA A 541 24.85 -13.17 -8.85
C ALA A 541 25.06 -14.45 -8.01
N ALA A 542 26.28 -14.74 -7.55
CA ALA A 542 26.55 -15.86 -6.65
C ALA A 542 26.20 -15.54 -5.20
N HIS A 543 26.13 -14.26 -4.83
CA HIS A 543 25.76 -13.79 -3.49
C HIS A 543 24.78 -12.61 -3.58
N PRO A 544 23.54 -12.85 -4.05
CA PRO A 544 22.54 -11.79 -4.15
C PRO A 544 22.15 -11.22 -2.78
N VAL A 545 21.51 -10.05 -2.78
CA VAL A 545 21.09 -9.37 -1.54
C VAL A 545 19.83 -10.01 -0.96
N HIS A 546 18.85 -10.28 -1.83
CA HIS A 546 17.55 -10.83 -1.44
C HIS A 546 17.44 -12.31 -1.80
N HIS A 547 16.66 -13.06 -1.04
CA HIS A 547 16.48 -14.49 -1.26
C HIS A 547 15.01 -14.94 -1.19
N ASN A 548 14.71 -16.03 -1.90
CA ASN A 548 13.46 -16.79 -1.84
C ASN A 548 12.18 -15.96 -2.00
N ILE A 549 12.05 -15.28 -3.15
CA ILE A 549 10.84 -14.52 -3.48
C ILE A 549 9.95 -15.36 -4.41
N LYS A 550 8.72 -15.63 -3.98
CA LYS A 550 7.74 -16.47 -4.69
C LYS A 550 6.52 -15.62 -5.06
N VAL A 551 6.19 -15.60 -6.35
CA VAL A 551 5.02 -14.92 -6.91
C VAL A 551 4.11 -15.98 -7.53
N GLU A 552 3.05 -16.35 -6.81
CA GLU A 552 2.29 -17.57 -7.09
C GLU A 552 0.78 -17.30 -7.23
N ASP A 553 0.15 -17.86 -8.27
CA ASP A 553 -1.32 -17.88 -8.39
C ASP A 553 -2.01 -16.50 -8.27
N ASN A 554 -1.34 -15.44 -8.71
CA ASN A 554 -1.90 -14.08 -8.78
C ASN A 554 -2.61 -13.84 -10.12
N THR A 555 -3.47 -12.82 -10.15
CA THR A 555 -4.09 -12.31 -11.39
C THR A 555 -3.57 -10.90 -11.69
N PHE A 556 -3.06 -10.70 -12.89
CA PHE A 556 -2.56 -9.42 -13.39
C PHE A 556 -3.41 -8.98 -14.59
N ASP A 557 -4.15 -7.88 -14.46
CA ASP A 557 -4.88 -7.22 -15.55
C ASP A 557 -4.12 -5.92 -15.90
N VAL A 558 -3.23 -6.00 -16.89
CA VAL A 558 -2.13 -5.04 -17.11
C VAL A 558 -2.14 -4.39 -18.48
N GLY A 559 -1.63 -3.16 -18.55
CA GLY A 559 -1.24 -2.52 -19.81
C GLY A 559 0.14 -2.98 -20.29
N ASP A 560 0.81 -2.16 -21.08
CA ASP A 560 2.18 -2.41 -21.57
C ASP A 560 3.21 -2.04 -20.49
N VAL A 561 3.34 -2.89 -19.46
CA VAL A 561 4.24 -2.70 -18.31
C VAL A 561 4.98 -4.00 -17.96
N ASN A 562 6.12 -3.89 -17.26
CA ASN A 562 6.77 -5.07 -16.66
C ASN A 562 5.92 -5.62 -15.50
N LEU A 563 5.86 -6.94 -15.36
CA LEU A 563 5.30 -7.57 -14.15
C LEU A 563 6.33 -7.61 -13.03
N VAL A 564 7.58 -7.93 -13.38
CA VAL A 564 8.69 -8.06 -12.45
C VAL A 564 9.89 -7.28 -12.99
N ASP A 565 10.47 -6.46 -12.14
CA ASP A 565 11.82 -5.92 -12.31
C ASP A 565 12.57 -6.16 -11.01
N ALA A 566 13.57 -7.04 -11.05
CA ALA A 566 14.23 -7.52 -9.85
C ALA A 566 15.76 -7.48 -9.99
N LYS A 567 16.40 -6.89 -8.98
CA LYS A 567 17.86 -6.77 -8.87
C LYS A 567 18.35 -7.52 -7.64
N SER A 568 19.47 -8.22 -7.80
CA SER A 568 20.17 -8.97 -6.75
C SER A 568 19.26 -9.91 -5.95
N VAL A 569 18.58 -10.82 -6.64
CA VAL A 569 17.75 -11.86 -6.02
C VAL A 569 18.31 -13.26 -6.29
N GLY A 570 18.43 -14.08 -5.25
CA GLY A 570 18.72 -15.52 -5.34
C GLY A 570 17.48 -16.34 -5.00
N GLY A 571 17.04 -17.22 -5.90
CA GLY A 571 15.82 -18.01 -5.67
C GLY A 571 14.56 -17.18 -5.87
N PHE A 572 14.26 -16.83 -7.12
CA PHE A 572 13.02 -16.16 -7.50
C PHE A 572 12.10 -17.12 -8.26
N SER A 573 10.80 -17.11 -7.97
CA SER A 573 9.84 -17.88 -8.78
C SER A 573 8.58 -17.08 -9.14
N PHE A 574 8.16 -17.21 -10.40
CA PHE A 574 6.90 -16.70 -10.92
C PHE A 574 6.09 -17.86 -11.49
N THR A 575 5.15 -18.39 -10.69
CA THR A 575 4.50 -19.68 -10.97
C THR A 575 2.97 -19.62 -10.92
N GLY A 576 2.30 -20.21 -11.91
CA GLY A 576 0.84 -20.41 -11.86
C GLY A 576 -0.02 -19.15 -12.03
N ASN A 577 0.60 -17.99 -12.30
CA ASN A 577 -0.09 -16.72 -12.41
C ASN A 577 -0.93 -16.63 -13.69
N THR A 578 -1.95 -15.78 -13.66
CA THR A 578 -2.78 -15.43 -14.81
C THR A 578 -2.53 -13.98 -15.21
N VAL A 579 -2.01 -13.76 -16.42
CA VAL A 579 -1.66 -12.44 -16.96
C VAL A 579 -2.58 -12.12 -18.13
N ARG A 580 -3.27 -10.99 -18.02
CA ARG A 580 -4.34 -10.55 -18.91
C ARG A 580 -4.06 -9.15 -19.38
N ARG A 581 -4.47 -8.85 -20.62
CA ARG A 581 -4.40 -7.49 -21.13
C ARG A 581 -5.54 -6.66 -20.56
N LEU A 582 -5.25 -5.41 -20.23
CA LEU A 582 -6.27 -4.48 -19.77
C LEU A 582 -7.30 -4.15 -20.86
N ASP A 583 -6.85 -4.08 -22.11
CA ASP A 583 -7.70 -3.84 -23.29
C ASP A 583 -8.36 -5.11 -23.86
N ARG A 584 -8.33 -6.24 -23.13
CA ARG A 584 -8.81 -7.53 -23.63
C ARG A 584 -10.25 -7.51 -24.16
N ALA A 585 -11.11 -6.66 -23.60
CA ALA A 585 -12.51 -6.54 -23.99
C ALA A 585 -12.71 -5.86 -25.36
N THR A 586 -11.71 -5.10 -25.81
CA THR A 586 -11.73 -4.38 -27.10
C THR A 586 -10.66 -4.89 -28.06
N LEU A 587 -9.88 -5.92 -27.70
CA LEU A 587 -8.77 -6.44 -28.48
C LEU A 587 -9.17 -6.99 -29.86
N LEU A 588 -10.36 -7.60 -29.97
CA LEU A 588 -10.87 -8.22 -31.19
C LEU A 588 -12.00 -7.40 -31.81
N GLN A 589 -11.94 -7.22 -33.13
CA GLN A 589 -13.02 -6.62 -33.91
C GLN A 589 -13.54 -7.62 -34.93
N LEU A 590 -14.84 -7.93 -34.86
CA LEU A 590 -15.55 -8.74 -35.84
C LEU A 590 -16.12 -7.84 -36.95
N ALA A 591 -15.85 -8.20 -38.20
CA ALA A 591 -16.48 -7.64 -39.37
C ALA A 591 -17.38 -8.68 -40.05
N ALA A 592 -18.62 -8.26 -40.34
CA ALA A 592 -19.55 -8.96 -41.20
C ALA A 592 -19.94 -8.02 -42.36
N PRO A 593 -19.47 -8.26 -43.60
CA PRO A 593 -19.61 -7.33 -44.72
C PRO A 593 -21.06 -7.11 -45.15
N ASN A 594 -21.95 -8.09 -44.90
CA ASN A 594 -23.38 -7.94 -45.06
C ASN A 594 -24.08 -8.21 -43.72
N ARG A 595 -24.61 -7.17 -43.08
CA ARG A 595 -25.38 -7.27 -41.83
C ARG A 595 -26.87 -7.54 -42.05
N CYS A 596 -27.36 -7.44 -43.28
CA CYS A 596 -28.75 -7.73 -43.65
C CYS A 596 -28.86 -8.69 -44.83
N PRO A 597 -28.38 -9.94 -44.66
CA PRO A 597 -28.47 -10.94 -45.70
C PRO A 597 -29.91 -11.38 -45.98
N ALA A 598 -30.16 -11.83 -47.20
CA ALA A 598 -31.34 -12.61 -47.53
C ALA A 598 -31.22 -14.02 -46.92
N VAL A 599 -32.36 -14.68 -46.73
CA VAL A 599 -32.38 -16.10 -46.34
C VAL A 599 -31.68 -16.92 -47.42
N GLY A 600 -30.71 -17.74 -47.01
CA GLY A 600 -29.86 -18.56 -47.88
C GLY A 600 -28.46 -17.98 -48.12
N ASP A 601 -28.23 -16.70 -47.85
CA ASP A 601 -26.92 -16.07 -48.06
C ASP A 601 -25.86 -16.65 -47.11
N ARG A 602 -24.62 -16.71 -47.62
CA ARG A 602 -23.41 -17.05 -46.87
C ARG A 602 -22.53 -15.81 -46.74
N ILE A 603 -22.25 -15.42 -45.51
CA ILE A 603 -21.54 -14.19 -45.18
C ILE A 603 -20.16 -14.57 -44.65
N PRO A 604 -19.07 -14.17 -45.33
CA PRO A 604 -17.73 -14.38 -44.80
C PRO A 604 -17.52 -13.48 -43.57
N LEU A 605 -17.11 -14.08 -42.46
CA LEU A 605 -16.77 -13.35 -41.25
C LEU A 605 -15.25 -13.12 -41.21
N GLN A 606 -14.85 -11.92 -40.81
CA GLN A 606 -13.44 -11.56 -40.65
C GLN A 606 -13.21 -11.00 -39.26
N THR A 607 -12.10 -11.38 -38.63
CA THR A 607 -11.69 -10.82 -37.34
C THR A 607 -10.34 -10.14 -37.50
N THR A 608 -10.24 -8.92 -37.01
CA THR A 608 -9.01 -8.14 -36.96
C THR A 608 -8.64 -7.83 -35.52
N ALA A 609 -7.35 -7.61 -35.27
CA ALA A 609 -6.88 -7.05 -34.01
C ALA A 609 -7.19 -5.55 -34.02
N ALA A 610 -7.88 -5.06 -32.99
CA ALA A 610 -8.16 -3.63 -32.84
C ALA A 610 -7.04 -2.88 -32.10
N GLN A 611 -6.22 -3.60 -31.35
CA GLN A 611 -5.09 -3.06 -30.60
C GLN A 611 -3.79 -3.79 -30.98
N PRO A 612 -2.63 -3.08 -30.99
CA PRO A 612 -1.34 -3.72 -31.24
C PRO A 612 -0.92 -4.62 -30.06
N ALA A 613 0.04 -5.50 -30.33
CA ALA A 613 0.70 -6.25 -29.26
C ALA A 613 1.51 -5.31 -28.34
N TYR A 614 1.59 -5.65 -27.07
CA TYR A 614 2.47 -4.97 -26.10
C TYR A 614 3.92 -5.35 -26.38
N GLN A 615 4.83 -4.39 -26.19
CA GLN A 615 6.23 -4.54 -26.59
C GLN A 615 7.17 -4.71 -25.39
N SER A 616 6.79 -4.22 -24.21
CA SER A 616 7.61 -4.34 -23.00
C SER A 616 7.77 -5.81 -22.60
N SER A 617 8.97 -6.18 -22.15
CA SER A 617 9.18 -7.47 -21.51
C SER A 617 8.33 -7.59 -20.25
N LEU A 618 7.83 -8.79 -19.95
CA LEU A 618 7.14 -9.01 -18.69
C LEU A 618 8.11 -9.08 -17.51
N PHE A 619 9.37 -9.47 -17.74
CA PHE A 619 10.32 -9.74 -16.67
C PHE A 619 11.69 -9.12 -16.97
N VAL A 620 12.28 -8.52 -15.95
CA VAL A 620 13.67 -8.03 -15.94
C VAL A 620 14.37 -8.53 -14.69
N PHE A 621 15.53 -9.18 -14.87
CA PHE A 621 16.38 -9.64 -13.77
C PHE A 621 17.80 -9.10 -13.92
N ARG A 622 18.37 -8.57 -12.84
CA ARG A 622 19.70 -7.95 -12.81
C ARG A 622 20.53 -8.56 -11.68
N GLY A 623 21.75 -9.02 -11.96
CA GLY A 623 22.64 -9.57 -10.93
C GLY A 623 22.02 -10.67 -10.06
N SER A 624 21.12 -11.47 -10.63
CA SER A 624 20.27 -12.44 -9.92
C SER A 624 20.68 -13.87 -10.26
N SER A 625 20.17 -14.86 -9.51
CA SER A 625 20.40 -16.28 -9.74
C SER A 625 19.21 -17.13 -9.29
N ASP A 626 19.14 -18.37 -9.79
CA ASP A 626 18.06 -19.33 -9.49
C ASP A 626 16.66 -18.73 -9.72
N VAL A 627 16.42 -18.28 -10.95
CA VAL A 627 15.15 -17.70 -11.38
C VAL A 627 14.31 -18.76 -12.06
N ARG A 628 13.03 -18.86 -11.69
CA ARG A 628 12.09 -19.83 -12.26
C ARG A 628 10.82 -19.15 -12.77
N VAL A 629 10.48 -19.35 -14.04
CA VAL A 629 9.20 -18.91 -14.62
C VAL A 629 8.45 -20.15 -15.12
N ALA A 630 7.30 -20.45 -14.53
CA ALA A 630 6.65 -21.73 -14.78
C ALA A 630 5.12 -21.68 -14.78
N ARG A 631 4.51 -22.40 -15.73
CA ARG A 631 3.07 -22.71 -15.73
C ARG A 631 2.14 -21.49 -15.63
N ASN A 632 2.57 -20.34 -16.13
CA ASN A 632 1.75 -19.14 -16.18
C ASN A 632 0.81 -19.17 -17.40
N ARG A 633 -0.28 -18.42 -17.28
CA ARG A 633 -1.35 -18.34 -18.27
C ARG A 633 -1.43 -16.91 -18.79
N TYR A 634 -1.20 -16.72 -20.09
CA TYR A 634 -1.14 -15.40 -20.71
C TYR A 634 -2.30 -15.17 -21.68
N ASP A 635 -2.77 -13.94 -21.77
CA ASP A 635 -3.53 -13.45 -22.93
C ASP A 635 -2.62 -13.28 -24.16
N ASN A 636 -3.25 -13.32 -25.33
CA ASN A 636 -2.62 -13.00 -26.60
C ASN A 636 -2.09 -11.56 -26.63
N GLY A 637 -1.04 -11.29 -27.42
CA GLY A 637 -0.49 -9.95 -27.60
C GLY A 637 0.39 -9.45 -26.45
N LEU A 638 0.77 -10.29 -25.50
CA LEU A 638 1.78 -9.99 -24.47
C LEU A 638 3.18 -10.40 -24.96
N ASN A 639 4.22 -9.66 -24.59
CA ASN A 639 5.61 -10.05 -24.86
C ASN A 639 6.20 -10.78 -23.66
N ALA A 640 6.14 -12.12 -23.64
CA ALA A 640 6.60 -12.96 -22.53
C ALA A 640 8.14 -13.05 -22.43
N ARG A 641 8.86 -11.99 -22.81
CA ARG A 641 10.31 -11.89 -22.75
C ARG A 641 10.78 -11.73 -21.30
N VAL A 642 11.87 -12.42 -20.98
CA VAL A 642 12.68 -12.26 -19.76
C VAL A 642 14.00 -11.64 -20.16
N ASP A 643 14.25 -10.42 -19.68
CA ASP A 643 15.52 -9.72 -19.88
C ASP A 643 16.47 -10.02 -18.71
N THR A 644 17.70 -10.42 -19.00
CA THR A 644 18.74 -10.67 -17.99
C THR A 644 19.92 -9.71 -18.17
N VAL A 645 20.41 -9.12 -17.07
CA VAL A 645 21.58 -8.21 -17.09
C VAL A 645 22.54 -8.58 -15.95
N ASP A 646 23.85 -8.59 -16.22
CA ASP A 646 24.90 -8.88 -15.23
C ASP A 646 24.70 -10.20 -14.45
N MET A 647 24.16 -11.20 -15.13
CA MET A 647 23.91 -12.55 -14.61
C MET A 647 24.03 -13.57 -15.74
N ASP A 648 24.13 -14.86 -15.40
CA ASP A 648 24.09 -15.94 -16.37
C ASP A 648 22.64 -16.20 -16.82
N ALA A 649 22.36 -16.09 -18.11
CA ALA A 649 21.03 -16.39 -18.67
C ALA A 649 20.59 -17.84 -18.39
N GLN A 650 21.52 -18.78 -18.20
CA GLN A 650 21.20 -20.17 -17.82
C GLN A 650 20.64 -20.31 -16.41
N SER A 651 20.76 -19.28 -15.57
CA SER A 651 20.15 -19.24 -14.24
C SER A 651 18.63 -19.02 -14.28
N VAL A 652 18.06 -18.75 -15.46
CA VAL A 652 16.61 -18.67 -15.67
C VAL A 652 16.08 -20.00 -16.22
N ALA A 653 15.34 -20.72 -15.39
CA ALA A 653 14.61 -21.92 -15.77
C ALA A 653 13.18 -21.57 -16.22
N VAL A 654 12.84 -21.90 -17.46
CA VAL A 654 11.49 -21.75 -18.02
C VAL A 654 10.84 -23.12 -18.15
N ASP A 655 9.77 -23.37 -17.37
CA ASP A 655 9.16 -24.69 -17.27
C ASP A 655 7.67 -24.69 -17.60
N HIS A 656 7.30 -25.32 -18.72
CA HIS A 656 5.91 -25.39 -19.20
C HIS A 656 5.26 -24.00 -19.26
N ASP A 657 6.00 -23.03 -19.80
CA ASP A 657 5.64 -21.63 -19.84
C ASP A 657 5.88 -21.05 -21.24
N ALA A 658 5.26 -19.93 -21.54
CA ALA A 658 5.51 -19.20 -22.78
C ALA A 658 6.70 -18.24 -22.66
N ALA A 659 7.30 -18.07 -21.49
CA ALA A 659 8.42 -17.14 -21.34
C ALA A 659 9.62 -17.49 -22.25
N SER A 660 10.38 -16.47 -22.66
CA SER A 660 11.60 -16.62 -23.48
C SER A 660 12.71 -15.70 -22.97
N VAL A 661 13.92 -16.25 -22.80
CA VAL A 661 15.05 -15.52 -22.22
C VAL A 661 15.83 -14.75 -23.30
N ASN A 662 16.00 -13.45 -23.11
CA ASN A 662 16.76 -12.51 -23.96
C ASN A 662 16.36 -12.50 -25.45
N GLY A 663 15.14 -12.93 -25.75
CA GLY A 663 14.59 -12.91 -27.10
C GLY A 663 13.10 -12.60 -27.04
N ASP A 664 12.65 -11.71 -27.92
CA ASP A 664 11.25 -11.36 -28.03
C ASP A 664 10.37 -12.59 -28.19
N HIS A 665 9.28 -12.61 -27.44
CA HIS A 665 8.24 -13.61 -27.59
C HIS A 665 6.87 -12.96 -27.43
N VAL A 666 6.54 -12.16 -28.44
CA VAL A 666 5.23 -11.53 -28.59
C VAL A 666 4.21 -12.59 -28.98
N LEU A 667 3.28 -12.89 -28.08
CA LEU A 667 2.20 -13.84 -28.33
C LEU A 667 1.28 -13.32 -29.44
N PRO A 668 0.82 -14.16 -30.40
CA PRO A 668 -0.03 -13.72 -31.49
C PRO A 668 -1.30 -13.05 -30.98
N VAL A 669 -1.60 -11.82 -31.41
CA VAL A 669 -2.85 -11.12 -31.01
C VAL A 669 -4.08 -11.90 -31.49
N LEU A 670 -4.07 -12.28 -32.77
CA LEU A 670 -5.07 -13.15 -33.37
C LEU A 670 -4.64 -14.61 -33.23
N GLY A 671 -5.28 -15.32 -32.30
CA GLY A 671 -5.16 -16.77 -32.17
C GLY A 671 -6.07 -17.51 -33.16
N SER A 672 -6.37 -18.78 -32.86
CA SER A 672 -7.40 -19.52 -33.60
C SER A 672 -8.77 -18.88 -33.34
N ILE A 673 -9.39 -18.32 -34.39
CA ILE A 673 -10.68 -17.66 -34.32
C ILE A 673 -11.81 -18.65 -34.61
N THR A 674 -12.83 -18.63 -33.78
CA THR A 674 -14.13 -19.26 -34.01
C THR A 674 -15.22 -18.21 -33.90
N TYR A 675 -16.41 -18.47 -34.45
CA TYR A 675 -17.53 -17.55 -34.36
C TYR A 675 -18.70 -18.20 -33.61
N ARG A 676 -19.43 -17.40 -32.84
CA ARG A 676 -20.67 -17.80 -32.16
C ARG A 676 -21.84 -16.98 -32.66
N SER A 677 -23.00 -17.62 -32.77
CA SER A 677 -24.28 -16.96 -33.01
C SER A 677 -25.16 -17.08 -31.78
N SER A 678 -25.75 -15.96 -31.34
CA SER A 678 -26.72 -15.96 -30.25
C SER A 678 -28.06 -16.62 -30.63
N ASN A 679 -28.30 -16.84 -31.92
CA ASN A 679 -29.50 -17.52 -32.42
C ASN A 679 -29.16 -18.39 -33.65
N PRO A 680 -28.65 -19.61 -33.43
CA PRO A 680 -28.24 -20.52 -34.50
C PRO A 680 -29.37 -20.90 -35.47
N ALA A 681 -30.63 -20.75 -35.07
CA ALA A 681 -31.79 -20.99 -35.93
C ALA A 681 -32.06 -19.84 -36.91
N VAL A 682 -31.53 -18.64 -36.67
CA VAL A 682 -31.60 -17.47 -37.57
C VAL A 682 -30.33 -17.36 -38.41
N VAL A 683 -29.17 -17.39 -37.76
CA VAL A 683 -27.85 -17.39 -38.42
C VAL A 683 -27.03 -18.51 -37.84
N ARG A 684 -26.61 -19.48 -38.67
CA ARG A 684 -25.77 -20.60 -38.27
C ARG A 684 -24.32 -20.36 -38.68
N ILE A 685 -23.37 -20.53 -37.76
CA ILE A 685 -21.94 -20.54 -38.10
C ILE A 685 -21.59 -21.92 -38.66
N LEU A 686 -20.95 -21.92 -39.82
CA LEU A 686 -20.51 -23.13 -40.52
C LEU A 686 -19.06 -23.49 -40.13
N PRO A 687 -18.61 -24.73 -40.34
CA PRO A 687 -17.24 -25.15 -40.02
C PRO A 687 -16.14 -24.36 -40.74
N ASP A 688 -16.45 -23.79 -41.90
CA ASP A 688 -15.56 -22.92 -42.67
C ASP A 688 -15.48 -21.47 -42.13
N GLY A 689 -16.16 -21.18 -41.02
CA GLY A 689 -16.20 -19.85 -40.39
C GLY A 689 -17.19 -18.88 -41.02
N THR A 690 -17.95 -19.28 -42.04
CA THR A 690 -18.99 -18.43 -42.64
C THR A 690 -20.30 -18.46 -41.85
N ALA A 691 -21.04 -17.35 -41.87
CA ALA A 691 -22.39 -17.26 -41.33
C ALA A 691 -23.42 -17.58 -42.42
N LEU A 692 -24.32 -18.55 -42.19
CA LEU A 692 -25.43 -18.90 -43.07
C LEU A 692 -26.74 -18.34 -42.53
N ALA A 693 -27.41 -17.49 -43.31
CA ALA A 693 -28.73 -16.95 -42.99
C ALA A 693 -29.82 -18.02 -43.26
N LEU A 694 -30.58 -18.41 -42.24
CA LEU A 694 -31.54 -19.52 -42.33
C LEU A 694 -33.00 -19.09 -42.34
N ARG A 695 -33.35 -18.02 -41.63
CA ARG A 695 -34.72 -17.47 -41.58
C ARG A 695 -34.68 -16.00 -41.17
N ASN A 696 -35.76 -15.28 -41.45
CA ASN A 696 -35.92 -13.90 -41.01
C ASN A 696 -35.82 -13.76 -39.49
N GLY A 697 -35.13 -12.72 -39.03
CA GLY A 697 -34.92 -12.45 -37.61
C GLY A 697 -33.54 -11.86 -37.33
N GLN A 698 -33.21 -11.73 -36.05
CA GLN A 698 -31.93 -11.19 -35.61
C GLN A 698 -31.08 -12.22 -34.88
N ALA A 699 -29.77 -12.15 -35.11
CA ALA A 699 -28.75 -12.87 -34.35
C ALA A 699 -27.56 -11.96 -34.09
N ARG A 700 -26.94 -12.09 -32.91
CA ARG A 700 -25.66 -11.45 -32.60
C ARG A 700 -24.54 -12.44 -32.87
N LEU A 701 -23.55 -12.03 -33.64
CA LEU A 701 -22.37 -12.80 -33.97
C LEU A 701 -21.18 -12.28 -33.16
N THR A 702 -20.36 -13.19 -32.63
CA THR A 702 -19.18 -12.84 -31.85
C THR A 702 -17.99 -13.66 -32.33
N ALA A 703 -16.85 -13.01 -32.54
CA ALA A 703 -15.58 -13.71 -32.74
C ALA A 703 -15.00 -14.10 -31.37
N VAL A 704 -14.51 -15.33 -31.29
CA VAL A 704 -14.01 -15.94 -30.05
C VAL A 704 -12.66 -16.59 -30.31
N THR A 705 -11.69 -16.31 -29.45
CA THR A 705 -10.43 -17.04 -29.38
C THR A 705 -10.14 -17.48 -27.95
N ARG A 706 -9.36 -18.56 -27.79
CA ARG A 706 -8.92 -19.03 -26.48
C ARG A 706 -7.45 -18.69 -26.28
N THR A 707 -7.15 -18.09 -25.14
CA THR A 707 -5.79 -17.81 -24.67
C THR A 707 -5.44 -18.72 -23.51
N GLY A 708 -4.20 -18.64 -23.02
CA GLY A 708 -3.84 -19.28 -21.76
C GLY A 708 -4.66 -18.74 -20.59
N ALA A 709 -4.98 -17.45 -20.59
CA ALA A 709 -5.68 -16.76 -19.51
C ALA A 709 -7.22 -16.80 -19.59
N GLY A 710 -7.78 -17.46 -20.62
CA GLY A 710 -9.22 -17.71 -20.76
C GLY A 710 -9.76 -17.39 -22.15
N GLU A 711 -11.06 -17.16 -22.24
CA GLU A 711 -11.71 -16.80 -23.49
C GLU A 711 -11.62 -15.29 -23.75
N LEU A 712 -11.33 -14.92 -25.00
CA LEU A 712 -11.43 -13.56 -25.52
C LEU A 712 -12.54 -13.51 -26.56
N SER A 713 -13.39 -12.49 -26.46
CA SER A 713 -14.53 -12.29 -27.35
C SER A 713 -14.52 -10.87 -27.90
N SER A 714 -14.87 -10.71 -29.18
CA SER A 714 -15.12 -9.39 -29.76
C SER A 714 -16.41 -8.78 -29.21
N ALA A 715 -16.57 -7.47 -29.40
CA ALA A 715 -17.91 -6.88 -29.37
C ALA A 715 -18.81 -7.62 -30.40
N PRO A 716 -20.09 -7.87 -30.08
CA PRO A 716 -20.98 -8.58 -30.98
C PRO A 716 -21.40 -7.71 -32.17
N VAL A 717 -21.49 -8.31 -33.36
CA VAL A 717 -22.12 -7.70 -34.54
C VAL A 717 -23.55 -8.23 -34.66
N THR A 718 -24.53 -7.33 -34.71
CA THR A 718 -25.92 -7.71 -34.95
C THR A 718 -26.15 -7.91 -36.45
N MET A 719 -26.75 -9.05 -36.79
CA MET A 719 -27.17 -9.40 -38.14
C MET A 719 -28.69 -9.55 -38.19
N THR A 720 -29.35 -8.89 -39.15
CA THR A 720 -30.81 -8.88 -39.35
C THR A 720 -31.15 -9.55 -40.67
N VAL A 721 -31.45 -10.84 -40.64
CA VAL A 721 -31.81 -11.62 -41.83
C VAL A 721 -33.18 -11.16 -42.35
N GLY A 722 -33.25 -10.86 -43.65
CA GLY A 722 -34.47 -10.36 -44.29
C GLY A 722 -34.84 -8.92 -43.95
N GLY A 723 -33.90 -8.14 -43.39
CA GLY A 723 -34.08 -6.71 -43.12
C GLY A 723 -33.99 -5.84 -44.39
N THR A 724 -34.62 -4.66 -44.36
CA THR A 724 -34.60 -3.72 -45.50
C THR A 724 -33.22 -3.07 -45.64
N PRO A 725 -32.53 -3.19 -46.79
CA PRO A 725 -31.26 -2.52 -47.06
C PRO A 725 -31.34 -1.01 -46.80
N GLY A 726 -30.38 -0.44 -46.07
CA GLY A 726 -30.33 1.00 -45.75
C GLY A 726 -31.18 1.45 -44.55
N SER A 727 -31.91 0.55 -43.89
CA SER A 727 -32.56 0.84 -42.60
C SER A 727 -31.53 1.06 -41.47
N ALA A 728 -31.93 1.73 -40.38
CA ALA A 728 -31.08 1.87 -39.19
C ALA A 728 -30.64 0.51 -38.59
N SER A 729 -31.42 -0.55 -38.81
CA SER A 729 -31.06 -1.93 -38.45
C SER A 729 -30.04 -2.60 -39.39
N CYS A 730 -29.75 -1.97 -40.54
CA CYS A 730 -28.83 -2.43 -41.57
C CYS A 730 -27.65 -1.47 -41.83
N GLY A 731 -27.67 -0.27 -41.25
CA GLY A 731 -26.54 0.66 -41.20
C GLY A 731 -25.58 0.29 -40.09
N GLY A 732 -24.28 0.26 -40.40
CA GLY A 732 -23.21 -0.18 -39.49
C GLY A 732 -22.84 0.86 -38.45
#